data_AF-A0A1G5DDR9-F1
#
_entry.id   AF-A0A1G5DDR9-F1
#
_cell.length_a   1.000
_cell.length_b   1.000
_cell.length_c   1.000
_cell.angle_alpha   90.00
_cell.angle_beta   90.00
_cell.angle_gamma   90.00
#
_symmetry.space_group_name_H-M   'P 1'
#
loop_
_entity.id
_entity.type
_entity.pdbx_description
1 polymer ?
#
loop_
_entity_poly.entity_id
_entity_poly.type
_entity_poly.pdbx_seq_one_letter_code
_entity_poly.pdbx_strand_id
1 'polypeptide(L)'
;MLTVLLTDGEFTGMIRGLRDHGNVRIVGFVFSEQAAHRTFLDASYIAPDWDDSGYIPFLEDIIRKEKVDYVFPVVTKSLEMMASVADRIRSHTGATVITSSEELIHIANNKDLLLDHLSAADTLKDIIPVHYVAHNNGEILDAICDIEKQGMTCIMKPVCGENRDGFLKIVSDEEYKDAFAKGDISLLTTKTIIETMGDSLDLSTPMLVMPYLPGQEWDVDILADKGRILSCTIRKNLGMIGGLSACTETSDSPVIFDICEKILHELPLSYIFCISLKEDEAGNPKLLEINPRAMGSIYVSTLAGNSLISSLFKFCEDPKAFTGKPEITPAGKTVSLFFDVVKMPDRSESEGSVVWKRLTPESREEYLCYYNMTDTRITDLTFHCRYAWDQVFSIEYTILEDCLIQISGGGGYTSPFMLMPLGDLTSEKLVRIIEKIRPEFEKRNWPFRICSIEESYKDMFLSLPFTIQGCTYDRDSSDYLYDAESLRTLKGKKYAKKRNHLKHFLADFPDYEYVTLEPSLFPACLELVRDWAEKKGLDLYDNSESDYLMIERIFSDWERLDLRGGAIRINGRVVSFSIGSIGAADTGYVHFEKADTDYDGLPVAQCHFFAANAFPEVKYIDREEDLGLPGLRQSKESYYPVALVNKYKIKY
;
A
#
# COMPACT_ATOMS: atom_id res chain seq x y z
N MET A 1 -35.20 -4.97 -5.49
CA MET A 1 -33.77 -4.84 -5.16
C MET A 1 -33.04 -4.85 -6.48
N LEU A 2 -32.31 -3.78 -6.76
CA LEU A 2 -31.61 -3.60 -8.03
C LEU A 2 -30.43 -4.59 -8.11
N THR A 3 -30.20 -5.21 -9.26
CA THR A 3 -29.07 -6.12 -9.46
C THR A 3 -28.13 -5.57 -10.52
N VAL A 4 -26.86 -5.44 -10.17
CA VAL A 4 -25.80 -4.86 -11.00
C VAL A 4 -24.73 -5.92 -11.25
N LEU A 5 -24.25 -6.02 -12.49
CA LEU A 5 -23.10 -6.85 -12.85
C LEU A 5 -21.89 -5.97 -13.20
N LEU A 6 -20.77 -6.18 -12.52
CA LEU A 6 -19.47 -5.61 -12.87
C LEU A 6 -18.67 -6.62 -13.68
N THR A 7 -18.21 -6.24 -14.89
CA THR A 7 -17.36 -7.12 -15.71
C THR A 7 -15.95 -7.29 -15.13
N ASP A 8 -15.60 -6.46 -14.15
CA ASP A 8 -14.48 -6.64 -13.22
C ASP A 8 -14.97 -6.42 -11.79
N GLY A 9 -15.09 -7.53 -11.06
CA GLY A 9 -15.52 -7.62 -9.67
C GLY A 9 -14.44 -7.21 -8.67
N GLU A 10 -13.30 -6.71 -9.12
CA GLU A 10 -12.24 -6.13 -8.29
C GLU A 10 -12.23 -4.60 -8.30
N PHE A 11 -13.15 -4.01 -9.05
CA PHE A 11 -13.27 -2.57 -9.23
C PHE A 11 -13.81 -1.88 -7.96
N THR A 12 -12.92 -1.68 -6.99
CA THR A 12 -13.26 -1.26 -5.61
C THR A 12 -14.01 0.06 -5.55
N GLY A 13 -13.67 1.03 -6.40
CA GLY A 13 -14.37 2.32 -6.46
C GLY A 13 -15.86 2.19 -6.81
N MET A 14 -16.19 1.28 -7.75
CA MET A 14 -17.58 0.99 -8.11
C MET A 14 -18.28 0.19 -7.02
N ILE A 15 -17.63 -0.83 -6.44
CA ILE A 15 -18.21 -1.63 -5.36
C ILE A 15 -18.63 -0.72 -4.19
N ARG A 16 -17.75 0.18 -3.75
CA ARG A 16 -18.04 1.13 -2.66
C ARG A 16 -19.19 2.06 -3.01
N GLY A 17 -19.15 2.69 -4.18
CA GLY A 17 -20.22 3.59 -4.61
C GLY A 17 -21.58 2.90 -4.74
N LEU A 18 -21.60 1.63 -5.18
CA LEU A 18 -22.81 0.80 -5.22
C LEU A 18 -23.30 0.41 -3.82
N ARG A 19 -22.40 0.13 -2.87
CA ARG A 19 -22.77 -0.18 -1.48
C ARG A 19 -23.32 1.04 -0.76
N ASP A 20 -22.73 2.22 -0.96
CA ASP A 20 -23.20 3.48 -0.37
C ASP A 20 -24.55 3.93 -0.92
N HIS A 21 -24.87 3.59 -2.18
CA HIS A 21 -26.22 3.81 -2.73
C HIS A 21 -27.31 3.07 -1.92
N GLY A 22 -26.97 1.87 -1.42
CA GLY A 22 -27.88 1.02 -0.64
C GLY A 22 -28.85 0.20 -1.50
N ASN A 23 -29.31 -0.94 -0.97
CA ASN A 23 -30.31 -1.83 -1.60
C ASN A 23 -29.97 -2.30 -3.05
N VAL A 24 -28.68 -2.54 -3.32
CA VAL A 24 -28.15 -3.10 -4.58
C VAL A 24 -27.53 -4.47 -4.33
N ARG A 25 -27.88 -5.44 -5.17
CA ARG A 25 -27.18 -6.72 -5.31
C ARG A 25 -26.06 -6.56 -6.35
N ILE A 26 -24.83 -6.87 -5.98
CA ILE A 26 -23.65 -6.74 -6.83
C ILE A 26 -23.17 -8.13 -7.23
N VAL A 27 -23.19 -8.40 -8.52
CA VAL A 27 -22.60 -9.56 -9.17
C VAL A 27 -21.29 -9.11 -9.82
N GLY A 28 -20.20 -9.85 -9.69
CA GLY A 28 -18.93 -9.47 -10.31
C GLY A 28 -18.18 -10.64 -10.94
N PHE A 29 -17.43 -10.34 -12.00
CA PHE A 29 -16.49 -11.29 -12.59
C PHE A 29 -15.12 -11.17 -11.95
N VAL A 30 -14.51 -12.27 -11.54
CA VAL A 30 -13.19 -12.28 -10.87
C VAL A 30 -12.22 -13.16 -11.63
N PHE A 31 -10.93 -12.80 -11.62
CA PHE A 31 -9.90 -13.58 -12.30
C PHE A 31 -9.59 -14.92 -11.61
N SER A 32 -9.94 -15.05 -10.31
CA SER A 32 -9.61 -16.21 -9.50
C SER A 32 -10.61 -16.42 -8.38
N GLU A 33 -10.80 -17.67 -7.97
CA GLU A 33 -11.56 -17.99 -6.75
C GLU A 33 -10.89 -17.40 -5.49
N GLN A 34 -9.62 -17.04 -5.57
CA GLN A 34 -8.88 -16.44 -4.46
C GLN A 34 -8.97 -14.91 -4.44
N ALA A 35 -9.64 -14.27 -5.40
CA ALA A 35 -9.79 -12.83 -5.46
C ALA A 35 -10.48 -12.29 -4.19
N ALA A 36 -9.86 -11.29 -3.56
CA ALA A 36 -10.31 -10.75 -2.28
C ALA A 36 -11.69 -10.11 -2.34
N HIS A 37 -11.91 -9.43 -3.46
CA HIS A 37 -13.08 -8.61 -3.69
C HIS A 37 -14.38 -9.42 -3.76
N ARG A 38 -14.30 -10.74 -3.97
CA ARG A 38 -15.45 -11.67 -3.88
C ARG A 38 -16.28 -11.48 -2.62
N THR A 39 -15.63 -11.08 -1.54
CA THR A 39 -16.22 -10.91 -0.21
C THR A 39 -17.12 -9.68 -0.09
N PHE A 40 -16.95 -8.71 -0.98
CA PHE A 40 -17.82 -7.55 -1.11
C PHE A 40 -18.87 -7.70 -2.19
N LEU A 41 -18.87 -8.81 -2.94
CA LEU A 41 -19.86 -9.13 -3.96
C LEU A 41 -20.94 -10.04 -3.37
N ASP A 42 -22.18 -9.88 -3.83
CA ASP A 42 -23.28 -10.79 -3.45
C ASP A 42 -23.27 -12.09 -4.26
N ALA A 43 -22.60 -12.09 -5.41
CA ALA A 43 -22.23 -13.26 -6.19
C ALA A 43 -20.98 -12.96 -7.04
N SER A 44 -20.15 -13.96 -7.25
CA SER A 44 -18.92 -13.84 -8.04
C SER A 44 -18.79 -15.00 -9.02
N TYR A 45 -18.30 -14.73 -10.22
CA TYR A 45 -18.09 -15.74 -11.26
C TYR A 45 -16.71 -15.57 -11.91
N ILE A 46 -16.08 -16.67 -12.34
CA ILE A 46 -14.89 -16.60 -13.19
C ILE A 46 -15.39 -16.62 -14.63
N ALA A 47 -15.16 -15.53 -15.35
CA ALA A 47 -15.53 -15.42 -16.76
C ALA A 47 -14.41 -15.95 -17.66
N PRO A 48 -14.73 -16.44 -18.87
CA PRO A 48 -13.75 -16.53 -19.95
C PRO A 48 -13.10 -15.17 -20.22
N ASP A 49 -11.98 -15.16 -20.95
CA ASP A 49 -11.42 -13.92 -21.46
C ASP A 49 -12.43 -13.24 -22.41
N TRP A 50 -12.41 -11.91 -22.45
CA TRP A 50 -13.41 -11.11 -23.17
C TRP A 50 -13.40 -11.34 -24.69
N ASP A 51 -12.28 -11.81 -25.23
CA ASP A 51 -12.08 -12.17 -26.64
C ASP A 51 -12.40 -13.64 -26.93
N ASP A 52 -12.73 -14.44 -25.91
CA ASP A 52 -13.20 -15.81 -26.09
C ASP A 52 -14.64 -15.84 -26.62
N SER A 53 -14.87 -16.68 -27.65
CA SER A 53 -16.19 -16.87 -28.26
C SER A 53 -17.31 -17.29 -27.28
N GLY A 54 -16.95 -17.87 -26.14
CA GLY A 54 -17.83 -18.28 -25.06
C GLY A 54 -18.17 -17.18 -24.06
N TYR A 55 -17.48 -16.03 -24.08
CA TYR A 55 -17.70 -14.94 -23.13
C TYR A 55 -19.13 -14.40 -23.16
N ILE A 56 -19.64 -14.10 -24.35
CA ILE A 56 -20.98 -13.52 -24.50
C ILE A 56 -22.11 -14.49 -24.12
N PRO A 57 -22.12 -15.75 -24.58
CA PRO A 57 -23.07 -16.75 -24.07
C PRO A 57 -23.03 -16.89 -22.55
N PHE A 58 -21.83 -16.90 -21.95
CA PHE A 58 -21.64 -16.96 -20.51
C PHE A 58 -22.23 -15.74 -19.80
N LEU A 59 -21.91 -14.53 -20.28
CA LEU A 59 -22.41 -13.28 -19.72
C LEU A 59 -23.95 -13.25 -19.71
N GLU A 60 -24.60 -13.62 -20.82
CA GLU A 60 -26.06 -13.66 -20.85
C GLU A 60 -26.67 -14.70 -19.92
N ASP A 61 -26.02 -15.85 -19.72
CA ASP A 61 -26.45 -16.87 -18.76
C ASP A 61 -26.43 -16.32 -17.34
N ILE A 62 -25.33 -15.66 -16.95
CA ILE A 62 -25.21 -15.04 -15.62
C ILE A 62 -26.25 -13.92 -15.45
N ILE A 63 -26.45 -13.07 -16.46
CA ILE A 63 -27.47 -12.00 -16.43
C ILE A 63 -28.86 -12.59 -16.16
N ARG A 64 -29.25 -13.66 -16.87
CA ARG A 64 -30.54 -14.32 -16.67
C ARG A 64 -30.66 -15.00 -15.31
N LYS A 65 -29.60 -15.70 -14.90
CA LYS A 65 -29.54 -16.43 -13.63
C LYS A 65 -29.67 -15.49 -12.43
N GLU A 66 -28.93 -14.39 -12.45
CA GLU A 66 -28.88 -13.42 -11.35
C GLU A 66 -29.95 -12.33 -11.45
N LYS A 67 -30.68 -12.27 -12.57
CA LYS A 67 -31.69 -11.23 -12.87
C LYS A 67 -31.06 -9.83 -12.84
N VAL A 68 -29.95 -9.67 -13.55
CA VAL A 68 -29.21 -8.41 -13.63
C VAL A 68 -30.04 -7.36 -14.37
N ASP A 69 -30.13 -6.16 -13.80
CA ASP A 69 -30.79 -5.00 -14.38
C ASP A 69 -29.79 -4.15 -15.19
N TYR A 70 -28.58 -3.95 -14.65
CA TYR A 70 -27.53 -3.13 -15.28
C TYR A 70 -26.19 -3.87 -15.33
N VAL A 71 -25.51 -3.80 -16.49
CA VAL A 71 -24.15 -4.32 -16.70
C VAL A 71 -23.20 -3.14 -16.85
N PHE A 72 -22.16 -3.08 -16.02
CA PHE A 72 -21.09 -2.08 -16.10
C PHE A 72 -19.84 -2.71 -16.73
N PRO A 73 -19.56 -2.42 -18.01
CA PRO A 73 -18.32 -2.80 -18.63
C PRO A 73 -17.23 -1.86 -18.11
N VAL A 74 -16.34 -2.38 -17.26
CA VAL A 74 -15.27 -1.60 -16.61
C VAL A 74 -13.87 -2.01 -17.06
N VAL A 75 -13.77 -3.02 -17.93
CA VAL A 75 -12.51 -3.48 -18.53
C VAL A 75 -12.34 -2.82 -19.90
N THR A 76 -11.34 -1.94 -20.04
CA THR A 76 -11.20 -1.09 -21.24
C THR A 76 -11.04 -1.85 -22.54
N LYS A 77 -10.25 -2.93 -22.54
CA LYS A 77 -10.05 -3.75 -23.74
C LYS A 77 -11.36 -4.37 -24.25
N SER A 78 -12.36 -4.52 -23.39
CA SER A 78 -13.66 -5.12 -23.74
C SER A 78 -14.73 -4.09 -24.12
N LEU A 79 -14.51 -2.78 -23.94
CA LEU A 79 -15.57 -1.76 -24.03
C LEU A 79 -16.24 -1.71 -25.39
N GLU A 80 -15.47 -1.75 -26.47
CA GLU A 80 -15.99 -1.71 -27.84
C GLU A 80 -16.85 -2.94 -28.15
N MET A 81 -16.37 -4.13 -27.76
CA MET A 81 -17.11 -5.38 -27.87
C MET A 81 -18.41 -5.32 -27.04
N MET A 82 -18.35 -4.84 -25.81
CA MET A 82 -19.52 -4.71 -24.94
C MET A 82 -20.56 -3.72 -25.50
N ALA A 83 -20.09 -2.64 -26.15
CA ALA A 83 -20.96 -1.68 -26.83
C ALA A 83 -21.64 -2.28 -28.07
N SER A 84 -20.91 -3.05 -28.89
CA SER A 84 -21.46 -3.67 -30.10
C SER A 84 -22.55 -4.71 -29.81
N VAL A 85 -22.50 -5.35 -28.63
CA VAL A 85 -23.51 -6.34 -28.21
C VAL A 85 -24.56 -5.79 -27.23
N ALA A 86 -24.53 -4.50 -26.89
CA ALA A 86 -25.40 -3.91 -25.87
C ALA A 86 -26.91 -4.11 -26.17
N ASP A 87 -27.33 -3.84 -27.41
CA ASP A 87 -28.72 -4.03 -27.85
C ASP A 87 -29.11 -5.51 -27.88
N ARG A 88 -28.17 -6.40 -28.24
CA ARG A 88 -28.37 -7.84 -28.21
C ARG A 88 -28.61 -8.32 -26.78
N ILE A 89 -27.76 -7.93 -25.83
CA ILE A 89 -27.94 -8.25 -24.40
C ILE A 89 -29.30 -7.76 -23.91
N ARG A 90 -29.65 -6.50 -24.21
CA ARG A 90 -30.95 -5.92 -23.80
C ARG A 90 -32.13 -6.71 -24.35
N SER A 91 -32.10 -7.07 -25.64
CA SER A 91 -33.19 -7.83 -26.26
C SER A 91 -33.32 -9.26 -25.75
N HIS A 92 -32.20 -9.92 -25.42
CA HIS A 92 -32.18 -11.32 -24.98
C HIS A 92 -32.41 -11.51 -23.48
N THR A 93 -32.14 -10.49 -22.67
CA THR A 93 -32.10 -10.63 -21.21
C THR A 93 -32.90 -9.56 -20.46
N GLY A 94 -33.17 -8.41 -21.09
CA GLY A 94 -33.76 -7.24 -20.44
C GLY A 94 -32.76 -6.33 -19.73
N ALA A 95 -31.51 -6.75 -19.52
CA ALA A 95 -30.48 -5.95 -18.86
C ALA A 95 -29.98 -4.82 -19.75
N THR A 96 -29.66 -3.67 -19.15
CA THR A 96 -29.07 -2.53 -19.86
C THR A 96 -27.56 -2.49 -19.64
N VAL A 97 -26.78 -2.51 -20.72
CA VAL A 97 -25.34 -2.25 -20.65
C VAL A 97 -25.12 -0.76 -20.55
N ILE A 98 -24.42 -0.31 -19.50
CA ILE A 98 -24.09 1.09 -19.24
C ILE A 98 -22.89 1.47 -20.10
N THR A 99 -23.17 1.82 -21.36
CA THR A 99 -22.15 2.18 -22.35
C THR A 99 -22.74 3.11 -23.42
N SER A 100 -21.89 3.90 -24.07
CA SER A 100 -22.27 4.66 -25.27
C SER A 100 -22.36 3.73 -26.50
N SER A 101 -22.72 4.27 -27.67
CA SER A 101 -22.72 3.48 -28.90
C SER A 101 -21.31 2.98 -29.25
N GLU A 102 -21.23 1.86 -29.96
CA GLU A 102 -19.97 1.27 -30.44
C GLU A 102 -19.08 2.29 -31.14
N GLU A 103 -19.64 3.10 -32.04
CA GLU A 103 -18.93 4.17 -32.75
C GLU A 103 -18.29 5.18 -31.80
N LEU A 104 -19.03 5.66 -30.79
CA LEU A 104 -18.50 6.64 -29.84
C LEU A 104 -17.45 6.04 -28.90
N ILE A 105 -17.64 4.78 -28.51
CA ILE A 105 -16.64 4.05 -27.71
C ILE A 105 -15.36 3.84 -28.52
N HIS A 106 -15.47 3.45 -29.79
CA HIS A 106 -14.33 3.26 -30.68
C HIS A 106 -13.50 4.53 -30.83
N ILE A 107 -14.16 5.68 -31.04
CA ILE A 107 -13.49 6.99 -31.11
C ILE A 107 -12.87 7.36 -29.76
N ALA A 108 -13.63 7.30 -28.65
CA ALA A 108 -13.14 7.75 -27.35
C ALA A 108 -11.96 6.92 -26.81
N ASN A 109 -11.99 5.61 -27.05
CA ASN A 109 -11.02 4.66 -26.49
C ASN A 109 -9.68 4.65 -27.25
N ASN A 110 -9.66 5.18 -28.48
CA ASN A 110 -8.46 5.29 -29.31
C ASN A 110 -7.99 6.75 -29.35
N LYS A 111 -6.82 7.02 -28.76
CA LYS A 111 -6.29 8.38 -28.61
C LYS A 111 -6.04 9.08 -29.95
N ASP A 112 -5.67 8.34 -30.99
CA ASP A 112 -5.49 8.90 -32.34
C ASP A 112 -6.85 9.38 -32.89
N LEU A 113 -7.81 8.46 -33.00
CA LEU A 113 -9.16 8.77 -33.51
C LEU A 113 -9.84 9.87 -32.69
N LEU A 114 -9.68 9.85 -31.37
CA LEU A 114 -10.20 10.89 -30.48
C LEU A 114 -9.64 12.27 -30.81
N LEU A 115 -8.31 12.38 -30.92
CA LEU A 115 -7.66 13.66 -31.18
C LEU A 115 -7.95 14.15 -32.60
N ASP A 116 -7.94 13.24 -33.60
CA ASP A 116 -8.30 13.55 -34.98
C ASP A 116 -9.74 14.07 -35.07
N HIS A 117 -10.71 13.33 -34.50
CA HIS A 117 -12.13 13.71 -34.48
C HIS A 117 -12.36 15.09 -33.87
N LEU A 118 -11.74 15.37 -32.71
CA LEU A 118 -11.93 16.65 -32.01
C LEU A 118 -11.14 17.80 -32.65
N SER A 119 -10.06 17.52 -33.40
CA SER A 119 -9.26 18.55 -34.08
C SER A 119 -10.03 19.25 -35.22
N ALA A 120 -11.06 18.60 -35.76
CA ALA A 120 -11.93 19.16 -36.78
C ALA A 120 -12.79 20.33 -36.26
N ALA A 121 -13.02 20.41 -34.94
CA ALA A 121 -13.80 21.46 -34.32
C ALA A 121 -12.95 22.69 -33.99
N ASP A 122 -13.24 23.83 -34.61
CA ASP A 122 -12.52 25.10 -34.36
C ASP A 122 -12.51 25.50 -32.88
N THR A 123 -13.55 25.16 -32.12
CA THR A 123 -13.69 25.47 -30.69
C THR A 123 -12.79 24.64 -29.78
N LEU A 124 -12.19 23.56 -30.29
CA LEU A 124 -11.35 22.64 -29.52
C LEU A 124 -9.88 22.65 -29.94
N LYS A 125 -9.50 23.36 -31.01
CA LYS A 125 -8.11 23.41 -31.50
C LYS A 125 -7.09 23.75 -30.41
N ASP A 126 -7.43 24.66 -29.51
CA ASP A 126 -6.52 25.09 -28.44
C ASP A 126 -6.31 24.04 -27.34
N ILE A 127 -7.17 23.03 -27.24
CA ILE A 127 -7.02 21.94 -26.25
C ILE A 127 -6.35 20.69 -26.84
N ILE A 128 -6.21 20.59 -28.17
CA ILE A 128 -5.56 19.44 -28.79
C ILE A 128 -4.04 19.65 -28.71
N PRO A 129 -3.28 18.74 -28.04
CA PRO A 129 -1.83 18.84 -28.02
C PRO A 129 -1.25 18.54 -29.41
N VAL A 130 -0.07 19.09 -29.68
CA VAL A 130 0.74 18.61 -30.81
C VAL A 130 1.00 17.12 -30.61
N HIS A 131 0.73 16.31 -31.62
CA HIS A 131 0.89 14.87 -31.55
C HIS A 131 1.20 14.29 -32.93
N TYR A 132 1.80 13.10 -32.91
CA TYR A 132 2.13 12.30 -34.08
C TYR A 132 1.74 10.85 -33.78
N VAL A 133 1.31 10.13 -34.81
CA VAL A 133 1.03 8.70 -34.72
C VAL A 133 2.09 7.97 -35.51
N ALA A 134 2.74 7.01 -34.86
CA ALA A 134 3.84 6.26 -35.42
C ALA A 134 3.53 4.76 -35.40
N HIS A 135 3.68 4.13 -36.56
CA HIS A 135 3.46 2.71 -36.81
C HIS A 135 4.76 1.90 -36.87
N ASN A 136 5.90 2.59 -36.93
CA ASN A 136 7.23 1.99 -36.99
C ASN A 136 8.27 2.89 -36.31
N ASN A 137 9.46 2.34 -36.04
CA ASN A 137 10.53 3.08 -35.37
C ASN A 137 10.99 4.31 -36.14
N GLY A 138 10.97 4.29 -37.48
CA GLY A 138 11.35 5.44 -38.29
C GLY A 138 10.43 6.64 -38.00
N GLU A 139 9.12 6.40 -38.02
CA GLU A 139 8.11 7.42 -37.69
C GLU A 139 8.23 7.91 -36.24
N ILE A 140 8.54 7.02 -35.28
CA ILE A 140 8.81 7.41 -33.89
C ILE A 140 10.00 8.40 -33.85
N LEU A 141 11.11 8.06 -34.50
CA LEU A 141 12.32 8.88 -34.48
C LEU A 141 12.12 10.23 -35.19
N ASP A 142 11.38 10.25 -36.29
CA ASP A 142 11.05 11.49 -37.01
C ASP A 142 10.19 12.41 -36.13
N ALA A 143 9.14 11.87 -35.49
CA ALA A 143 8.29 12.62 -34.57
C ALA A 143 9.07 13.17 -33.37
N ILE A 144 9.97 12.37 -32.79
CA ILE A 144 10.87 12.82 -31.71
C ILE A 144 11.72 13.99 -32.17
N CYS A 145 12.35 13.89 -33.35
CA CYS A 145 13.18 14.95 -33.89
C CYS A 145 12.41 16.26 -34.08
N ASP A 146 11.16 16.19 -34.53
CA ASP A 146 10.34 17.38 -34.77
C ASP A 146 9.88 18.07 -33.49
N ILE A 147 9.63 17.30 -32.43
CA ILE A 147 9.32 17.84 -31.09
C ILE A 147 10.58 18.44 -30.44
N GLU A 148 11.71 17.73 -30.51
CA GLU A 148 12.98 18.19 -29.94
C GLU A 148 13.51 19.47 -30.60
N LYS A 149 13.30 19.65 -31.92
CA LYS A 149 13.64 20.91 -32.63
C LYS A 149 12.95 22.14 -32.05
N GLN A 150 11.83 21.94 -31.38
CA GLN A 150 11.08 23.00 -30.71
C GLN A 150 11.51 23.20 -29.25
N GLY A 151 12.53 22.46 -28.79
CA GLY A 151 13.06 22.53 -27.42
C GLY A 151 12.19 21.83 -26.38
N MET A 152 11.26 20.97 -26.81
CA MET A 152 10.32 20.28 -25.91
C MET A 152 10.79 18.86 -25.60
N THR A 153 10.56 18.41 -24.37
CA THR A 153 10.74 17.00 -24.00
C THR A 153 9.64 16.15 -24.62
N CYS A 154 9.99 14.97 -25.11
CA CYS A 154 9.06 14.08 -25.82
C CYS A 154 8.62 12.92 -24.93
N ILE A 155 7.39 12.45 -25.12
CA ILE A 155 6.90 11.16 -24.61
C ILE A 155 6.33 10.35 -25.75
N MET A 156 6.29 9.03 -25.55
CA MET A 156 5.49 8.12 -26.37
C MET A 156 4.60 7.25 -25.50
N LYS A 157 3.42 6.91 -26.02
CA LYS A 157 2.47 5.98 -25.37
C LYS A 157 1.62 5.27 -26.43
N PRO A 158 1.10 4.06 -26.18
CA PRO A 158 0.20 3.39 -27.13
C PRO A 158 -1.06 4.23 -27.42
N VAL A 159 -1.56 4.16 -28.66
CA VAL A 159 -2.83 4.84 -29.03
C VAL A 159 -4.04 4.23 -28.30
N CYS A 160 -4.02 2.92 -28.07
CA CYS A 160 -5.01 2.19 -27.29
C CYS A 160 -4.32 1.56 -26.07
N GLY A 161 -4.88 1.78 -24.87
CA GLY A 161 -4.31 1.28 -23.64
C GLY A 161 -4.79 2.04 -22.41
N GLU A 162 -4.43 1.54 -21.24
CA GLU A 162 -4.79 2.09 -19.93
C GLU A 162 -3.55 2.36 -19.07
N ASN A 163 -3.71 3.21 -18.06
CA ASN A 163 -2.68 3.50 -17.07
C ASN A 163 -1.37 3.99 -17.73
N ARG A 164 -0.21 3.60 -17.18
CA ARG A 164 1.12 3.94 -17.70
C ARG A 164 1.71 2.86 -18.60
N ASP A 165 0.93 1.88 -19.03
CA ASP A 165 1.43 0.78 -19.85
C ASP A 165 1.94 1.31 -21.21
N GLY A 166 3.21 1.07 -21.49
CA GLY A 166 3.88 1.57 -22.69
C GLY A 166 4.15 3.08 -22.69
N PHE A 167 3.86 3.81 -21.60
CA PHE A 167 4.24 5.21 -21.46
C PHE A 167 5.75 5.32 -21.22
N LEU A 168 6.45 6.05 -22.08
CA LEU A 168 7.88 6.27 -21.98
C LEU A 168 8.21 7.74 -22.23
N LYS A 169 8.89 8.36 -21.27
CA LYS A 169 9.50 9.68 -21.42
C LYS A 169 10.86 9.52 -22.07
N ILE A 170 11.07 10.26 -23.15
CA ILE A 170 12.30 10.22 -23.92
C ILE A 170 13.24 11.27 -23.35
N VAL A 171 14.35 10.80 -22.79
CA VAL A 171 15.35 11.63 -22.10
C VAL A 171 16.71 11.50 -22.77
N SER A 172 17.65 12.36 -22.39
CA SER A 172 19.03 12.26 -22.85
C SER A 172 19.71 10.99 -22.32
N ASP A 173 20.73 10.50 -23.02
CA ASP A 173 21.53 9.34 -22.58
C ASP A 173 22.24 9.59 -21.23
N GLU A 174 22.48 10.85 -20.86
CA GLU A 174 23.05 11.23 -19.56
C GLU A 174 22.00 11.12 -18.45
N GLU A 175 20.82 11.72 -18.64
CA GLU A 175 19.69 11.59 -17.72
C GLU A 175 19.28 10.13 -17.48
N TYR A 176 19.27 9.33 -18.54
CA TYR A 176 18.95 7.90 -18.44
C TYR A 176 19.97 7.15 -17.58
N LYS A 177 21.27 7.43 -17.73
CA LYS A 177 22.34 6.80 -16.91
C LYS A 177 22.22 7.20 -15.44
N ASP A 178 21.93 8.46 -15.17
CA ASP A 178 21.73 8.96 -13.81
C ASP A 178 20.52 8.32 -13.15
N ALA A 179 19.42 8.17 -13.88
CA ALA A 179 18.22 7.49 -13.41
C ALA A 179 18.47 5.98 -13.20
N PHE A 180 19.22 5.34 -14.11
CA PHE A 180 19.64 3.94 -13.98
C PHE A 180 20.45 3.69 -12.72
N ALA A 181 21.42 4.55 -12.41
CA ALA A 181 22.22 4.43 -11.20
C ALA A 181 21.39 4.54 -9.90
N LYS A 182 20.22 5.19 -9.98
CA LYS A 182 19.27 5.37 -8.87
C LYS A 182 18.14 4.35 -8.86
N GLY A 183 18.07 3.43 -9.83
CA GLY A 183 17.00 2.45 -9.97
C GLY A 183 15.66 2.99 -10.51
N ASP A 184 15.63 4.21 -11.06
CA ASP A 184 14.40 4.91 -11.48
C ASP A 184 14.25 5.01 -13.01
N ILE A 185 14.26 3.87 -13.70
CA ILE A 185 14.21 3.81 -15.18
C ILE A 185 12.87 3.35 -15.75
N SER A 186 11.91 3.01 -14.89
CA SER A 186 10.69 2.29 -15.27
C SER A 186 9.83 2.99 -16.33
N LEU A 187 9.96 4.32 -16.48
CA LEU A 187 9.21 5.14 -17.42
C LEU A 187 10.10 5.94 -18.38
N LEU A 188 11.40 5.61 -18.43
CA LEU A 188 12.37 6.37 -19.22
C LEU A 188 12.87 5.53 -20.38
N THR A 189 13.15 6.19 -21.49
CA THR A 189 13.90 5.61 -22.62
C THR A 189 14.73 6.71 -23.27
N THR A 190 15.59 6.32 -24.21
CA THR A 190 16.37 7.28 -25.01
C THR A 190 16.20 7.00 -26.49
N LYS A 191 16.47 8.03 -27.30
CA LYS A 191 16.49 7.89 -28.75
C LYS A 191 17.46 6.79 -29.20
N THR A 192 18.64 6.73 -28.57
CA THR A 192 19.66 5.70 -28.83
C THR A 192 19.13 4.29 -28.60
N ILE A 193 18.33 4.07 -27.55
CA ILE A 193 17.71 2.77 -27.26
C ILE A 193 16.70 2.41 -28.35
N ILE A 194 15.83 3.35 -28.74
CA ILE A 194 14.82 3.14 -29.79
C ILE A 194 15.49 2.82 -31.13
N GLU A 195 16.53 3.58 -31.50
CA GLU A 195 17.35 3.34 -32.70
C GLU A 195 17.99 1.95 -32.67
N THR A 196 18.54 1.54 -31.52
CA THR A 196 19.22 0.25 -31.36
C THR A 196 18.24 -0.92 -31.44
N MET A 197 17.03 -0.77 -30.92
CA MET A 197 16.01 -1.81 -30.99
C MET A 197 15.57 -2.09 -32.43
N GLY A 198 15.53 -1.05 -33.28
CA GLY A 198 15.13 -1.17 -34.69
C GLY A 198 13.84 -1.98 -34.86
N ASP A 199 13.77 -2.84 -35.87
CA ASP A 199 12.59 -3.68 -36.14
C ASP A 199 12.30 -4.73 -35.04
N SER A 200 13.13 -4.83 -34.00
CA SER A 200 12.90 -5.73 -32.85
C SER A 200 11.91 -5.16 -31.84
N LEU A 201 11.52 -3.88 -31.97
CA LEU A 201 10.46 -3.29 -31.15
C LEU A 201 9.10 -3.77 -31.69
N ASP A 202 8.42 -4.62 -30.94
CA ASP A 202 7.08 -5.09 -31.29
C ASP A 202 6.05 -3.96 -31.07
N LEU A 203 5.69 -3.28 -32.17
CA LEU A 203 4.65 -2.25 -32.23
C LEU A 203 3.30 -2.85 -32.66
N SER A 204 2.86 -3.90 -31.99
CA SER A 204 1.52 -4.48 -32.21
C SER A 204 0.37 -3.47 -32.07
N THR A 205 0.60 -2.36 -31.35
CA THR A 205 -0.27 -1.19 -31.29
C THR A 205 0.51 0.06 -31.71
N PRO A 206 -0.04 0.95 -32.57
CA PRO A 206 0.61 2.22 -32.91
C PRO A 206 0.91 3.08 -31.68
N MET A 207 1.93 3.94 -31.79
CA MET A 207 2.36 4.82 -30.71
C MET A 207 1.97 6.26 -31.00
N LEU A 208 1.38 6.93 -30.00
CA LEU A 208 1.22 8.37 -29.95
C LEU A 208 2.50 9.00 -29.40
N VAL A 209 3.14 9.86 -30.18
CA VAL A 209 4.33 10.62 -29.82
C VAL A 209 3.93 12.09 -29.67
N MET A 210 4.22 12.70 -28.51
CA MET A 210 3.77 14.07 -28.20
C MET A 210 4.69 14.76 -27.19
N PRO A 211 4.64 16.11 -27.08
CA PRO A 211 5.35 16.82 -26.03
C PRO A 211 4.92 16.36 -24.63
N TYR A 212 5.87 16.30 -23.71
CA TYR A 212 5.61 16.13 -22.29
C TYR A 212 4.90 17.38 -21.75
N LEU A 213 3.71 17.19 -21.18
CA LEU A 213 2.94 18.25 -20.54
C LEU A 213 3.33 18.32 -19.04
N PRO A 214 3.98 19.41 -18.57
CA PRO A 214 4.53 19.47 -17.22
C PRO A 214 3.56 20.02 -16.16
N GLY A 215 2.45 20.63 -16.58
CA GLY A 215 1.54 21.35 -15.68
C GLY A 215 0.52 20.46 -14.95
N GLN A 216 -0.47 21.09 -14.34
CA GLN A 216 -1.50 20.41 -13.54
C GLN A 216 -2.29 19.40 -14.37
N GLU A 217 -2.46 18.20 -13.82
CA GLU A 217 -3.34 17.17 -14.37
C GLU A 217 -4.73 17.26 -13.75
N TRP A 218 -5.75 17.17 -14.60
CA TRP A 218 -7.15 17.30 -14.26
C TRP A 218 -7.90 16.07 -14.73
N ASP A 219 -8.73 15.51 -13.86
CA ASP A 219 -9.69 14.48 -14.22
C ASP A 219 -11.10 15.01 -14.02
N VAL A 220 -12.02 14.70 -14.93
CA VAL A 220 -13.43 15.05 -14.83
C VAL A 220 -14.27 13.80 -14.97
N ASP A 221 -14.78 13.30 -13.85
CA ASP A 221 -15.76 12.21 -13.83
C ASP A 221 -17.13 12.80 -14.19
N ILE A 222 -17.77 12.29 -15.24
CA ILE A 222 -18.99 12.85 -15.81
C ILE A 222 -20.06 11.78 -15.92
N LEU A 223 -21.28 12.12 -15.49
CA LEU A 223 -22.52 11.46 -15.90
C LEU A 223 -23.20 12.33 -16.96
N ALA A 224 -23.40 11.80 -18.17
CA ALA A 224 -24.08 12.50 -19.26
C ALA A 224 -25.20 11.68 -19.93
N ASP A 225 -26.04 12.34 -20.69
CA ASP A 225 -27.01 11.73 -21.62
C ASP A 225 -26.91 12.43 -22.97
N LYS A 226 -26.47 11.70 -24.00
CA LYS A 226 -26.33 12.17 -25.39
C LYS A 226 -25.60 13.52 -25.50
N GLY A 227 -24.45 13.62 -24.84
CA GLY A 227 -23.63 14.83 -24.82
C GLY A 227 -24.07 15.90 -23.82
N ARG A 228 -25.20 15.74 -23.12
CA ARG A 228 -25.61 16.68 -22.06
C ARG A 228 -25.09 16.21 -20.71
N ILE A 229 -24.23 17.00 -20.07
CA ILE A 229 -23.76 16.75 -18.70
C ILE A 229 -24.95 16.82 -17.74
N LEU A 230 -25.13 15.77 -16.93
CA LEU A 230 -26.16 15.69 -15.88
C LEU A 230 -25.55 15.97 -14.50
N SER A 231 -24.38 15.40 -14.24
CA SER A 231 -23.61 15.62 -13.02
C SER A 231 -22.12 15.40 -13.28
N CYS A 232 -21.23 16.12 -12.59
CA CYS A 232 -19.79 15.89 -12.71
C CYS A 232 -18.99 16.19 -11.43
N THR A 233 -17.79 15.61 -11.39
CA THR A 233 -16.76 15.86 -10.38
C THR A 233 -15.46 16.23 -11.08
N ILE A 234 -15.05 17.49 -10.98
CA ILE A 234 -13.75 17.97 -11.48
C ILE A 234 -12.72 17.78 -10.37
N ARG A 235 -11.57 17.17 -10.69
CA ARG A 235 -10.50 16.85 -9.74
C ARG A 235 -9.16 17.38 -10.24
N LYS A 236 -8.43 18.06 -9.35
CA LYS A 236 -6.99 18.31 -9.50
C LYS A 236 -6.23 17.10 -8.96
N ASN A 237 -5.33 16.54 -9.74
CA ASN A 237 -4.44 15.47 -9.28
C ASN A 237 -3.26 16.08 -8.50
N LEU A 238 -3.19 15.83 -7.18
CA LEU A 238 -2.15 16.35 -6.29
C LEU A 238 -0.96 15.38 -6.11
N GLY A 239 -1.15 14.11 -6.47
CA GLY A 239 -0.11 13.09 -6.37
C GLY A 239 -0.50 11.80 -7.08
N MET A 240 0.44 11.23 -7.84
CA MET A 240 0.25 9.98 -8.58
C MET A 240 1.09 8.85 -7.97
N ILE A 241 0.49 7.67 -7.82
CA ILE A 241 1.19 6.42 -7.45
C ILE A 241 0.82 5.37 -8.50
N GLY A 242 1.81 4.75 -9.14
CA GLY A 242 1.59 3.67 -10.11
C GLY A 242 0.72 4.04 -11.33
N GLY A 243 0.60 5.32 -11.67
CA GLY A 243 -0.28 5.79 -12.75
C GLY A 243 -1.71 6.11 -12.34
N LEU A 244 -2.06 5.90 -11.07
CA LEU A 244 -3.36 6.25 -10.50
C LEU A 244 -3.24 7.53 -9.68
N SER A 245 -4.29 8.35 -9.71
CA SER A 245 -4.37 9.51 -8.83
C SER A 245 -4.56 9.04 -7.38
N ALA A 246 -3.55 9.26 -6.55
CA ALA A 246 -3.51 8.83 -5.15
C ALA A 246 -3.98 9.94 -4.20
N CYS A 247 -3.85 11.20 -4.60
CA CYS A 247 -4.39 12.35 -3.86
C CYS A 247 -5.02 13.33 -4.84
N THR A 248 -6.24 13.76 -4.55
CA THR A 248 -7.01 14.67 -5.41
C THR A 248 -7.66 15.78 -4.60
N GLU A 249 -7.93 16.90 -5.25
CA GLU A 249 -8.77 17.97 -4.70
C GLU A 249 -9.91 18.28 -5.66
N THR A 250 -11.15 18.36 -5.17
CA THR A 250 -12.29 18.75 -5.99
C THR A 250 -12.22 20.22 -6.40
N SER A 251 -12.70 20.53 -7.60
CA SER A 251 -12.68 21.86 -8.19
C SER A 251 -14.03 22.19 -8.82
N ASP A 252 -14.34 23.48 -8.93
CA ASP A 252 -15.49 24.04 -9.63
C ASP A 252 -15.05 24.90 -10.84
N SER A 253 -13.85 24.63 -11.37
CA SER A 253 -13.24 25.40 -12.45
C SER A 253 -14.18 25.53 -13.67
N PRO A 254 -14.66 26.75 -13.98
CA PRO A 254 -15.57 26.97 -15.10
C PRO A 254 -14.87 26.74 -16.45
N VAL A 255 -13.55 26.93 -16.51
CA VAL A 255 -12.74 26.69 -17.72
C VAL A 255 -12.72 25.21 -18.06
N ILE A 256 -12.44 24.35 -17.07
CA ILE A 256 -12.42 22.90 -17.27
C ILE A 256 -13.82 22.38 -17.61
N PHE A 257 -14.85 22.93 -16.96
CA PHE A 257 -16.24 22.57 -17.26
C PHE A 257 -16.65 22.93 -18.70
N ASP A 258 -16.35 24.16 -19.16
CA ASP A 258 -16.64 24.63 -20.53
C ASP A 258 -15.91 23.78 -21.59
N ILE A 259 -14.67 23.36 -21.32
CA ILE A 259 -13.96 22.40 -22.18
C ILE A 259 -14.73 21.08 -22.28
N CYS A 260 -15.22 20.54 -21.16
CA CYS A 260 -15.98 19.29 -21.16
C CYS A 260 -17.30 19.42 -21.93
N GLU A 261 -18.01 20.56 -21.81
CA GLU A 261 -19.23 20.82 -22.58
C GLU A 261 -18.96 20.85 -24.09
N LYS A 262 -17.86 21.50 -24.51
CA LYS A 262 -17.47 21.55 -25.93
C LYS A 262 -17.06 20.19 -26.46
N ILE A 263 -16.33 19.40 -25.68
CA ILE A 263 -15.99 18.01 -26.06
C ILE A 263 -17.26 17.19 -26.27
N LEU A 264 -18.23 17.29 -25.35
CA LEU A 264 -19.47 16.50 -25.44
C LEU A 264 -20.45 16.97 -26.51
N HIS A 265 -20.30 18.20 -27.00
CA HIS A 265 -20.99 18.66 -28.20
C HIS A 265 -20.52 17.90 -29.44
N GLU A 266 -19.20 17.68 -29.58
CA GLU A 266 -18.59 16.98 -30.73
C GLU A 266 -18.61 15.45 -30.59
N LEU A 267 -18.57 14.95 -29.35
CA LEU A 267 -18.57 13.52 -29.04
C LEU A 267 -19.64 13.22 -27.99
N PRO A 268 -20.92 13.01 -28.39
CA PRO A 268 -22.08 13.00 -27.49
C PRO A 268 -22.21 11.71 -26.67
N LEU A 269 -21.24 11.46 -25.80
CA LEU A 269 -21.19 10.31 -24.89
C LEU A 269 -22.36 10.33 -23.89
N SER A 270 -22.69 9.14 -23.40
CA SER A 270 -23.74 8.88 -22.41
C SER A 270 -23.21 8.03 -21.26
N TYR A 271 -23.91 8.07 -20.13
CA TYR A 271 -23.58 7.43 -18.87
C TYR A 271 -22.29 7.97 -18.25
N ILE A 272 -21.51 7.12 -17.57
CA ILE A 272 -20.35 7.51 -16.79
C ILE A 272 -19.06 7.33 -17.59
N PHE A 273 -18.27 8.39 -17.70
CA PHE A 273 -16.94 8.39 -18.31
C PHE A 273 -16.04 9.44 -17.63
N CYS A 274 -14.74 9.40 -17.91
CA CYS A 274 -13.78 10.37 -17.39
C CYS A 274 -13.03 11.06 -18.52
N ILE A 275 -12.92 12.39 -18.46
CA ILE A 275 -12.07 13.18 -19.35
C ILE A 275 -10.82 13.58 -18.57
N SER A 276 -9.64 13.29 -19.11
CA SER A 276 -8.37 13.66 -18.49
C SER A 276 -7.65 14.73 -19.33
N LEU A 277 -7.27 15.82 -18.66
CA LEU A 277 -6.57 16.96 -19.23
C LEU A 277 -5.26 17.18 -18.49
N LYS A 278 -4.27 17.79 -19.14
CA LYS A 278 -3.05 18.23 -18.49
C LYS A 278 -2.55 19.54 -19.06
N GLU A 279 -2.10 20.43 -18.19
CA GLU A 279 -1.64 21.74 -18.59
C GLU A 279 -0.28 21.67 -19.31
N ASP A 280 -0.16 22.46 -20.37
CA ASP A 280 1.14 22.75 -20.98
C ASP A 280 1.99 23.69 -20.09
N GLU A 281 3.20 24.03 -20.54
CA GLU A 281 4.11 24.91 -19.80
C GLU A 281 3.53 26.32 -19.56
N ALA A 282 2.59 26.77 -20.40
CA ALA A 282 1.90 28.04 -20.25
C ALA A 282 0.65 27.95 -19.36
N GLY A 283 0.34 26.78 -18.81
CA GLY A 283 -0.83 26.56 -17.95
C GLY A 283 -2.13 26.33 -18.73
N ASN A 284 -2.08 26.08 -20.05
CA ASN A 284 -3.30 25.81 -20.83
C ASN A 284 -3.65 24.33 -20.79
N PRO A 285 -4.89 23.95 -20.42
CA PRO A 285 -5.30 22.55 -20.41
C PRO A 285 -5.28 21.92 -21.81
N LYS A 286 -4.65 20.76 -21.96
CA LYS A 286 -4.66 19.94 -23.17
C LYS A 286 -5.29 18.58 -22.90
N LEU A 287 -6.02 18.05 -23.88
CA LEU A 287 -6.64 16.73 -23.80
C LEU A 287 -5.58 15.62 -23.81
N LEU A 288 -5.63 14.75 -22.80
CA LEU A 288 -4.79 13.56 -22.72
C LEU A 288 -5.49 12.33 -23.29
N GLU A 289 -6.72 12.10 -22.85
CA GLU A 289 -7.57 10.97 -23.21
C GLU A 289 -9.00 11.15 -22.67
N ILE A 290 -9.92 10.32 -23.19
CA ILE A 290 -11.23 10.07 -22.59
C ILE A 290 -11.28 8.58 -22.26
N ASN A 291 -11.61 8.26 -21.01
CA ASN A 291 -11.89 6.90 -20.58
C ASN A 291 -13.40 6.71 -20.61
N PRO A 292 -14.00 6.01 -21.61
CA PRO A 292 -15.44 5.95 -21.80
C PRO A 292 -16.11 4.93 -20.86
N ARG A 293 -15.71 4.94 -19.59
CA ARG A 293 -16.18 4.11 -18.49
C ARG A 293 -15.94 4.82 -17.15
N ALA A 294 -16.53 4.29 -16.07
CA ALA A 294 -16.15 4.70 -14.72
C ALA A 294 -14.67 4.43 -14.45
N MET A 295 -13.97 5.37 -13.80
CA MET A 295 -12.58 5.24 -13.35
C MET A 295 -12.50 4.71 -11.92
N GLY A 296 -11.37 4.12 -11.51
CA GLY A 296 -11.19 3.60 -10.14
C GLY A 296 -11.40 4.67 -9.07
N SER A 297 -11.17 5.94 -9.43
CA SER A 297 -11.41 7.14 -8.63
C SER A 297 -12.88 7.57 -8.54
N ILE A 298 -13.84 6.90 -9.19
CA ILE A 298 -15.26 7.29 -9.22
C ILE A 298 -15.86 7.47 -7.81
N TYR A 299 -15.35 6.76 -6.82
CA TYR A 299 -15.81 6.87 -5.42
C TYR A 299 -15.49 8.24 -4.79
N VAL A 300 -14.50 8.97 -5.31
CA VAL A 300 -14.20 10.36 -4.88
C VAL A 300 -15.43 11.25 -5.03
N SER A 301 -16.22 11.06 -6.10
CA SER A 301 -17.47 11.80 -6.29
C SER A 301 -18.43 11.63 -5.09
N THR A 302 -18.54 10.39 -4.59
CA THR A 302 -19.40 10.05 -3.44
C THR A 302 -18.85 10.64 -2.14
N LEU A 303 -17.55 10.48 -1.88
CA LEU A 303 -16.89 11.09 -0.70
C LEU A 303 -16.98 12.62 -0.72
N ALA A 304 -16.95 13.21 -1.91
CA ALA A 304 -17.12 14.64 -2.10
C ALA A 304 -18.59 15.10 -2.02
N GLY A 305 -19.54 14.19 -1.81
CA GLY A 305 -20.95 14.51 -1.61
C GLY A 305 -21.79 14.60 -2.88
N ASN A 306 -21.28 14.15 -4.03
CA ASN A 306 -21.99 14.07 -5.31
C ASN A 306 -21.81 12.66 -5.92
N SER A 307 -22.64 11.70 -5.52
CA SER A 307 -22.51 10.31 -5.98
C SER A 307 -23.00 10.16 -7.43
N LEU A 308 -22.07 10.10 -8.39
CA LEU A 308 -22.42 9.89 -9.81
C LEU A 308 -23.13 8.55 -10.06
N ILE A 309 -22.82 7.51 -9.28
CA ILE A 309 -23.49 6.20 -9.34
C ILE A 309 -24.96 6.31 -8.89
N SER A 310 -25.22 7.03 -7.80
CA SER A 310 -26.60 7.25 -7.34
C SER A 310 -27.39 8.11 -8.32
N SER A 311 -26.74 9.13 -8.89
CA SER A 311 -27.34 9.97 -9.92
C SER A 311 -27.64 9.20 -11.20
N LEU A 312 -26.79 8.24 -11.58
CA LEU A 312 -27.04 7.34 -12.71
C LEU A 312 -28.32 6.52 -12.50
N PHE A 313 -28.49 5.84 -11.37
CA PHE A 313 -29.70 5.05 -11.13
C PHE A 313 -30.95 5.91 -11.06
N LYS A 314 -30.88 7.06 -10.39
CA LYS A 314 -31.98 8.02 -10.39
C LYS A 314 -32.33 8.49 -11.79
N PHE A 315 -31.34 8.71 -12.66
CA PHE A 315 -31.56 9.07 -14.06
C PHE A 315 -32.22 7.93 -14.83
N CYS A 316 -31.78 6.69 -14.64
CA CYS A 316 -32.39 5.53 -15.28
C CYS A 316 -33.84 5.30 -14.84
N GLU A 317 -34.19 5.62 -13.58
CA GLU A 317 -35.55 5.52 -13.05
C GLU A 317 -36.46 6.70 -13.48
N ASP A 318 -35.96 7.94 -13.37
CA ASP A 318 -36.68 9.16 -13.73
C ASP A 318 -35.77 10.17 -14.45
N PRO A 319 -35.64 10.07 -15.79
CA PRO A 319 -34.84 11.01 -16.58
C PRO A 319 -35.30 12.47 -16.44
N LYS A 320 -36.57 12.72 -16.10
CA LYS A 320 -37.12 14.08 -16.02
C LYS A 320 -36.57 14.85 -14.81
N ALA A 321 -36.10 14.14 -13.79
CA ALA A 321 -35.46 14.72 -12.61
C ALA A 321 -34.16 15.47 -12.95
N PHE A 322 -33.57 15.24 -14.13
CA PHE A 322 -32.30 15.83 -14.56
C PHE A 322 -32.46 16.94 -15.62
N THR A 323 -33.65 17.52 -15.76
CA THR A 323 -33.91 18.59 -16.76
C THR A 323 -33.34 19.97 -16.36
N GLY A 324 -32.84 20.12 -15.14
CA GLY A 324 -32.22 21.34 -14.62
C GLY A 324 -30.76 21.54 -15.03
N LYS A 325 -30.09 22.48 -14.35
CA LYS A 325 -28.65 22.69 -14.48
C LYS A 325 -27.88 21.43 -14.02
N PRO A 326 -26.71 21.14 -14.60
CA PRO A 326 -25.87 20.04 -14.16
C PRO A 326 -25.47 20.18 -12.68
N GLU A 327 -25.43 19.07 -11.96
CA GLU A 327 -24.92 19.02 -10.60
C GLU A 327 -23.39 18.97 -10.61
N ILE A 328 -22.73 19.99 -10.05
CA ILE A 328 -21.28 20.07 -10.01
C ILE A 328 -20.84 19.89 -8.56
N THR A 329 -19.86 19.00 -8.35
CA THR A 329 -19.30 18.74 -7.04
C THR A 329 -18.65 20.01 -6.46
N PRO A 330 -18.90 20.38 -5.19
CA PRO A 330 -18.27 21.55 -4.59
C PRO A 330 -16.74 21.46 -4.54
N ALA A 331 -16.05 22.59 -4.74
CA ALA A 331 -14.60 22.68 -4.68
C ALA A 331 -14.04 22.55 -3.24
N GLY A 332 -12.75 22.20 -3.14
CA GLY A 332 -11.97 22.28 -1.91
C GLY A 332 -12.02 21.03 -1.02
N LYS A 333 -12.51 19.89 -1.53
CA LYS A 333 -12.42 18.61 -0.81
C LYS A 333 -11.22 17.83 -1.29
N THR A 334 -10.26 17.61 -0.38
CA THR A 334 -9.12 16.72 -0.65
C THR A 334 -9.48 15.28 -0.29
N VAL A 335 -9.23 14.37 -1.22
CA VAL A 335 -9.50 12.94 -1.06
C VAL A 335 -8.29 12.15 -1.53
N SER A 336 -7.81 11.25 -0.67
CA SER A 336 -6.77 10.29 -1.04
C SER A 336 -7.39 8.94 -1.39
N LEU A 337 -6.90 8.35 -2.46
CA LEU A 337 -7.16 6.97 -2.86
C LEU A 337 -5.93 6.14 -2.44
N PHE A 338 -6.15 4.90 -1.98
CA PHE A 338 -5.21 3.88 -1.45
C PHE A 338 -5.00 3.89 0.08
N PHE A 339 -5.05 2.80 0.84
CA PHE A 339 -5.11 1.35 0.55
C PHE A 339 -6.23 0.70 1.35
N ASP A 340 -7.11 -0.07 0.70
CA ASP A 340 -7.92 -1.02 1.43
C ASP A 340 -7.07 -2.24 1.77
N VAL A 341 -6.72 -2.37 3.05
CA VAL A 341 -6.55 -3.71 3.62
C VAL A 341 -7.95 -4.33 3.63
N VAL A 342 -8.30 -5.00 2.53
CA VAL A 342 -9.50 -5.82 2.45
C VAL A 342 -9.32 -6.95 3.45
N LYS A 343 -9.96 -6.80 4.61
CA LYS A 343 -10.09 -7.89 5.56
C LYS A 343 -11.03 -8.90 4.94
N MET A 344 -10.47 -9.96 4.38
CA MET A 344 -11.25 -11.12 3.98
C MET A 344 -12.12 -11.52 5.18
N PRO A 345 -13.45 -11.64 5.07
CA PRO A 345 -14.20 -12.44 6.01
C PRO A 345 -13.49 -13.78 6.12
N ASP A 346 -13.32 -14.24 7.36
CA ASP A 346 -12.87 -15.59 7.64
C ASP A 346 -13.69 -16.52 6.74
N ARG A 347 -12.99 -17.25 5.87
CA ARG A 347 -13.62 -18.17 4.91
C ARG A 347 -14.65 -18.97 5.69
N SER A 348 -15.89 -19.04 5.18
CA SER A 348 -16.91 -19.92 5.72
C SER A 348 -16.42 -21.37 5.66
N GLU A 349 -15.80 -21.76 6.77
CA GLU A 349 -15.89 -23.01 7.50
C GLU A 349 -15.98 -24.27 6.64
N SER A 350 -14.81 -24.82 6.34
CA SER A 350 -14.67 -26.28 6.40
C SER A 350 -14.46 -26.66 7.86
N GLU A 351 -15.30 -27.52 8.43
CA GLU A 351 -15.06 -28.13 9.74
C GLU A 351 -13.62 -28.68 9.79
N GLY A 352 -12.76 -28.05 10.62
CA GLY A 352 -11.38 -28.46 10.83
C GLY A 352 -10.28 -27.48 10.35
N SER A 353 -10.60 -26.34 9.72
CA SER A 353 -9.58 -25.34 9.33
C SER A 353 -9.19 -24.40 10.48
N VAL A 354 -7.89 -24.16 10.65
CA VAL A 354 -7.33 -23.20 11.63
C VAL A 354 -7.74 -21.77 11.25
N VAL A 355 -8.33 -21.02 12.19
CA VAL A 355 -8.76 -19.63 11.99
C VAL A 355 -7.63 -18.68 12.36
N TRP A 356 -7.13 -17.93 11.38
CA TRP A 356 -6.00 -17.02 11.53
C TRP A 356 -6.48 -15.58 11.78
N LYS A 357 -6.03 -14.99 12.88
CA LYS A 357 -6.25 -13.59 13.27
C LYS A 357 -5.03 -12.74 12.92
N ARG A 358 -5.23 -11.42 12.78
CA ARG A 358 -4.16 -10.43 12.61
C ARG A 358 -3.86 -9.70 13.92
N LEU A 359 -2.60 -9.31 14.12
CA LEU A 359 -2.21 -8.48 15.25
C LEU A 359 -2.77 -7.07 15.07
N THR A 360 -3.60 -6.66 16.01
CA THR A 360 -4.22 -5.34 16.11
C THR A 360 -4.01 -4.82 17.54
N PRO A 361 -4.07 -3.51 17.81
CA PRO A 361 -3.97 -3.01 19.19
C PRO A 361 -4.97 -3.70 20.13
N GLU A 362 -6.17 -4.02 19.62
CA GLU A 362 -7.24 -4.69 20.37
C GLU A 362 -6.91 -6.16 20.71
N SER A 363 -5.99 -6.79 19.97
CA SER A 363 -5.53 -8.16 20.28
C SER A 363 -4.53 -8.25 21.44
N ARG A 364 -4.05 -7.10 21.96
CA ARG A 364 -3.02 -7.05 23.01
C ARG A 364 -3.42 -7.83 24.26
N GLU A 365 -4.65 -7.64 24.76
CA GLU A 365 -5.10 -8.30 25.98
C GLU A 365 -5.15 -9.83 25.83
N GLU A 366 -5.69 -10.33 24.71
CA GLU A 366 -5.71 -11.76 24.40
C GLU A 366 -4.28 -12.30 24.28
N TYR A 367 -3.39 -11.58 23.58
CA TYR A 367 -1.99 -11.99 23.43
C TYR A 367 -1.29 -12.11 24.79
N LEU A 368 -1.46 -11.11 25.65
CA LEU A 368 -0.84 -11.07 26.97
C LEU A 368 -1.32 -12.20 27.89
N CYS A 369 -2.54 -12.71 27.73
CA CYS A 369 -2.99 -13.89 28.46
C CYS A 369 -2.05 -15.09 28.25
N TYR A 370 -1.61 -15.34 27.02
CA TYR A 370 -0.73 -16.46 26.68
C TYR A 370 0.75 -16.14 26.93
N TYR A 371 1.18 -14.92 26.58
CA TYR A 371 2.55 -14.49 26.82
C TYR A 371 2.90 -14.53 28.32
N ASN A 372 2.01 -14.07 29.20
CA ASN A 372 2.24 -14.09 30.65
C ASN A 372 2.27 -15.49 31.28
N MET A 373 1.76 -16.52 30.58
CA MET A 373 1.88 -17.93 30.99
C MET A 373 3.19 -18.57 30.52
N THR A 374 3.93 -17.91 29.64
CA THR A 374 5.17 -18.44 29.06
C THR A 374 6.36 -17.89 29.83
N ASP A 375 7.22 -18.76 30.38
CA ASP A 375 8.47 -18.35 31.03
C ASP A 375 9.54 -18.09 29.97
N THR A 376 9.37 -17.01 29.21
CA THR A 376 10.33 -16.58 28.19
C THR A 376 10.73 -15.14 28.39
N ARG A 377 11.98 -14.83 28.05
CA ARG A 377 12.50 -13.47 28.02
C ARG A 377 12.79 -12.96 26.61
N ILE A 378 12.50 -13.73 25.56
CA ILE A 378 12.75 -13.33 24.18
C ILE A 378 11.91 -12.09 23.82
N THR A 379 12.59 -11.04 23.34
CA THR A 379 11.93 -9.79 22.93
C THR A 379 11.04 -9.98 21.72
N ASP A 380 11.42 -10.90 20.81
CA ASP A 380 10.61 -11.28 19.65
C ASP A 380 9.22 -11.80 20.01
N LEU A 381 9.03 -12.31 21.22
CA LEU A 381 7.77 -12.89 21.65
C LEU A 381 6.90 -11.87 22.39
N THR A 382 7.38 -10.64 22.59
CA THR A 382 6.57 -9.56 23.15
C THR A 382 5.54 -9.07 22.11
N PHE A 383 4.35 -8.72 22.59
CA PHE A 383 3.31 -8.16 21.72
C PHE A 383 3.80 -6.91 20.98
N HIS A 384 4.50 -6.02 21.69
CA HIS A 384 4.96 -4.73 21.15
C HIS A 384 5.94 -4.89 20.00
N CYS A 385 6.93 -5.78 20.14
CA CYS A 385 7.87 -6.08 19.06
C CYS A 385 7.12 -6.67 17.86
N ARG A 386 6.24 -7.65 18.07
CA ARG A 386 5.48 -8.25 16.95
C ARG A 386 4.53 -7.27 16.29
N TYR A 387 3.87 -6.40 17.06
CA TYR A 387 2.96 -5.39 16.55
C TYR A 387 3.69 -4.34 15.71
N ALA A 388 4.84 -3.85 16.17
CA ALA A 388 5.65 -2.89 15.43
C ALA A 388 6.05 -3.45 14.06
N TRP A 389 6.58 -4.67 14.06
CA TRP A 389 7.18 -5.31 12.89
C TRP A 389 6.18 -6.10 12.01
N ASP A 390 4.88 -6.10 12.32
CA ASP A 390 3.89 -6.89 11.59
C ASP A 390 3.67 -6.40 10.13
N GLN A 391 3.91 -5.12 9.81
CA GLN A 391 3.90 -4.66 8.41
C GLN A 391 5.00 -5.30 7.57
N VAL A 392 6.10 -5.67 8.23
CA VAL A 392 7.23 -6.37 7.62
C VAL A 392 6.90 -7.87 7.55
N PHE A 393 6.68 -8.51 8.69
CA PHE A 393 6.56 -9.96 8.75
C PHE A 393 5.18 -10.51 8.39
N SER A 394 4.16 -9.67 8.22
CA SER A 394 2.78 -10.07 7.93
C SER A 394 2.29 -11.18 8.86
N ILE A 395 2.39 -10.95 10.17
CA ILE A 395 2.12 -11.96 11.19
C ILE A 395 0.63 -12.32 11.20
N GLU A 396 0.38 -13.62 11.31
CA GLU A 396 -0.93 -14.20 11.59
C GLU A 396 -0.83 -15.03 12.87
N TYR A 397 -1.87 -14.99 13.72
CA TYR A 397 -1.90 -15.82 14.92
C TYR A 397 -3.23 -16.56 15.09
N THR A 398 -3.19 -17.67 15.81
CA THR A 398 -4.38 -18.46 16.20
C THR A 398 -4.21 -18.95 17.63
N ILE A 399 -5.30 -19.38 18.26
CA ILE A 399 -5.24 -20.14 19.50
C ILE A 399 -5.45 -21.62 19.19
N LEU A 400 -4.53 -22.47 19.62
CA LEU A 400 -4.62 -23.93 19.52
C LEU A 400 -4.03 -24.56 20.78
N GLU A 401 -4.71 -25.57 21.35
CA GLU A 401 -4.24 -26.27 22.56
C GLU A 401 -3.94 -25.31 23.73
N ASP A 402 -4.77 -24.27 23.89
CA ASP A 402 -4.59 -23.19 24.88
C ASP A 402 -3.23 -22.48 24.76
N CYS A 403 -2.67 -22.45 23.55
CA CYS A 403 -1.45 -21.72 23.22
C CYS A 403 -1.72 -20.77 22.05
N LEU A 404 -1.13 -19.58 22.10
CA LEU A 404 -1.08 -18.64 21.00
C LEU A 404 0.04 -19.04 20.04
N ILE A 405 -0.35 -19.27 18.79
CA ILE A 405 0.54 -19.71 17.72
C ILE A 405 0.67 -18.59 16.71
N GLN A 406 1.89 -18.23 16.35
CA GLN A 406 2.16 -17.19 15.35
C GLN A 406 2.88 -17.78 14.15
N ILE A 407 2.46 -17.39 12.95
CA ILE A 407 3.11 -17.73 11.69
C ILE A 407 3.37 -16.47 10.88
N SER A 408 4.36 -16.56 10.00
CA SER A 408 4.76 -15.48 9.11
C SER A 408 5.12 -16.05 7.75
N GLY A 409 4.73 -15.34 6.69
CA GLY A 409 5.23 -15.60 5.34
C GLY A 409 6.68 -15.13 5.13
N GLY A 410 7.26 -14.44 6.12
CA GLY A 410 8.65 -13.99 6.12
C GLY A 410 8.88 -12.60 5.56
N GLY A 411 7.85 -11.95 4.99
CA GLY A 411 7.86 -10.50 4.73
C GLY A 411 8.80 -9.98 3.66
N GLY A 412 9.49 -10.86 2.93
CA GLY A 412 10.64 -10.52 2.08
C GLY A 412 12.00 -10.53 2.79
N TYR A 413 12.02 -10.54 4.13
CA TYR A 413 13.22 -10.49 4.97
C TYR A 413 13.75 -11.87 5.32
N THR A 414 12.83 -12.80 5.50
CA THR A 414 13.14 -14.18 5.90
C THR A 414 12.26 -15.14 5.10
N SER A 415 12.61 -16.41 5.12
CA SER A 415 11.68 -17.47 4.68
C SER A 415 10.51 -17.62 5.67
N PRO A 416 9.37 -18.17 5.27
CA PRO A 416 8.24 -18.45 6.16
C PRO A 416 8.65 -19.19 7.44
N PHE A 417 8.01 -18.87 8.56
CA PHE A 417 8.29 -19.50 9.85
C PHE A 417 7.09 -19.48 10.79
N MET A 418 7.10 -20.38 11.76
CA MET A 418 6.29 -20.33 12.97
C MET A 418 7.16 -19.85 14.13
N LEU A 419 6.63 -19.03 15.03
CA LEU A 419 7.33 -18.69 16.29
C LEU A 419 7.05 -19.75 17.37
N MET A 420 7.90 -19.78 18.40
CA MET A 420 7.64 -20.57 19.60
C MET A 420 6.21 -20.27 20.13
N PRO A 421 5.35 -21.29 20.31
CA PRO A 421 4.03 -21.11 20.91
C PRO A 421 4.10 -20.45 22.28
N LEU A 422 3.13 -19.58 22.57
CA LEU A 422 2.99 -18.94 23.86
C LEU A 422 1.85 -19.59 24.64
N GLY A 423 2.06 -19.91 25.91
CA GLY A 423 1.09 -20.52 26.81
C GLY A 423 1.76 -21.52 27.75
N ASP A 424 0.95 -22.28 28.47
CA ASP A 424 1.40 -23.43 29.26
C ASP A 424 1.78 -24.60 28.33
N LEU A 425 2.94 -24.49 27.69
CA LEU A 425 3.41 -25.37 26.63
C LEU A 425 4.00 -26.66 27.18
N THR A 426 3.49 -27.81 26.70
CA THR A 426 4.06 -29.14 26.96
C THR A 426 4.44 -29.82 25.65
N SER A 427 5.29 -30.85 25.70
CA SER A 427 5.65 -31.65 24.52
C SER A 427 4.42 -32.21 23.81
N GLU A 428 3.41 -32.69 24.53
CA GLU A 428 2.19 -33.26 23.96
C GLU A 428 1.34 -32.21 23.25
N LYS A 429 1.18 -31.02 23.84
CA LYS A 429 0.50 -29.89 23.17
C LYS A 429 1.25 -29.50 21.91
N LEU A 430 2.59 -29.40 22.00
CA LEU A 430 3.44 -29.00 20.88
C LEU A 430 3.36 -29.99 19.71
N VAL A 431 3.28 -31.30 19.96
CA VAL A 431 3.01 -32.31 18.91
C VAL A 431 1.70 -32.00 18.18
N ARG A 432 0.60 -31.84 18.93
CA ARG A 432 -0.73 -31.58 18.34
C ARG A 432 -0.79 -30.24 17.61
N ILE A 433 -0.08 -29.23 18.10
CA ILE A 433 0.08 -27.94 17.41
C ILE A 433 0.79 -28.15 16.07
N ILE A 434 1.94 -28.82 16.05
CA ILE A 434 2.71 -29.05 14.81
C ILE A 434 1.90 -29.88 13.80
N GLU A 435 1.17 -30.90 14.24
CA GLU A 435 0.31 -31.71 13.37
C GLU A 435 -0.79 -30.87 12.70
N LYS A 436 -1.32 -29.85 13.39
CA LYS A 436 -2.33 -28.94 12.84
C LYS A 436 -1.73 -27.84 11.96
N ILE A 437 -0.54 -27.32 12.31
CA ILE A 437 0.07 -26.18 11.62
C ILE A 437 0.92 -26.58 10.42
N ARG A 438 1.59 -27.74 10.42
CA ARG A 438 2.41 -28.16 9.28
C ARG A 438 1.62 -28.22 7.96
N PRO A 439 0.39 -28.79 7.91
CA PRO A 439 -0.44 -28.75 6.70
C PRO A 439 -0.76 -27.33 6.22
N GLU A 440 -0.84 -26.35 7.14
CA GLU A 440 -1.08 -24.94 6.79
C GLU A 440 0.12 -24.31 6.07
N PHE A 441 1.35 -24.73 6.39
CA PHE A 441 2.54 -24.35 5.64
C PHE A 441 2.59 -25.03 4.28
N GLU A 442 2.27 -26.33 4.20
CA GLU A 442 2.26 -27.10 2.96
C GLU A 442 1.25 -26.53 1.94
N LYS A 443 0.03 -26.20 2.38
CA LYS A 443 -1.00 -25.54 1.54
C LYS A 443 -0.53 -24.22 0.94
N ARG A 444 0.33 -23.49 1.67
CA ARG A 444 0.92 -22.20 1.25
C ARG A 444 2.23 -22.38 0.48
N ASN A 445 2.67 -23.61 0.24
CA ASN A 445 3.95 -23.96 -0.36
C ASN A 445 5.15 -23.39 0.41
N TRP A 446 5.06 -23.38 1.74
CA TRP A 446 6.07 -22.84 2.66
C TRP A 446 6.86 -23.96 3.36
N PRO A 447 8.18 -23.79 3.57
CA PRO A 447 8.94 -24.72 4.40
C PRO A 447 8.54 -24.60 5.88
N PHE A 448 8.26 -25.72 6.54
CA PHE A 448 7.93 -25.72 7.97
C PHE A 448 9.18 -25.62 8.84
N ARG A 449 9.22 -24.61 9.71
CA ARG A 449 10.29 -24.39 10.68
C ARG A 449 9.77 -23.54 11.83
N ILE A 450 10.37 -23.73 13.00
CA ILE A 450 10.05 -22.97 14.20
C ILE A 450 11.27 -22.10 14.57
N CYS A 451 11.04 -20.81 14.75
CA CYS A 451 12.03 -19.79 15.09
C CYS A 451 11.79 -19.24 16.50
N SER A 452 12.78 -18.49 17.01
CA SER A 452 12.76 -17.84 18.33
C SER A 452 12.43 -18.81 19.47
N ILE A 453 13.00 -20.01 19.42
CA ILE A 453 12.92 -21.01 20.51
C ILE A 453 13.95 -20.62 21.55
N GLU A 454 13.52 -20.28 22.76
CA GLU A 454 14.45 -19.98 23.85
C GLU A 454 15.25 -21.23 24.24
N GLU A 455 16.52 -21.04 24.60
CA GLU A 455 17.43 -22.14 24.94
C GLU A 455 16.87 -23.10 25.99
N SER A 456 16.11 -22.59 26.96
CA SER A 456 15.42 -23.37 28.00
C SER A 456 14.37 -24.35 27.44
N TYR A 457 13.76 -24.05 26.30
CA TYR A 457 12.77 -24.89 25.63
C TYR A 457 13.39 -25.81 24.56
N LYS A 458 14.64 -25.56 24.14
CA LYS A 458 15.31 -26.28 23.05
C LYS A 458 15.17 -27.80 23.14
N ASP A 459 15.47 -28.38 24.30
CA ASP A 459 15.46 -29.84 24.48
C ASP A 459 14.04 -30.43 24.32
N MET A 460 13.00 -29.68 24.72
CA MET A 460 11.59 -30.06 24.47
C MET A 460 11.33 -30.19 22.97
N PHE A 461 11.72 -29.20 22.17
CA PHE A 461 11.53 -29.19 20.72
C PHE A 461 12.36 -30.26 20.00
N LEU A 462 13.57 -30.56 20.50
CA LEU A 462 14.43 -31.62 19.96
C LEU A 462 13.92 -33.03 20.28
N SER A 463 13.14 -33.18 21.35
CA SER A 463 12.60 -34.47 21.80
C SER A 463 11.31 -34.91 21.10
N LEU A 464 10.75 -34.08 20.22
CA LEU A 464 9.48 -34.34 19.54
C LEU A 464 9.59 -35.54 18.56
N PRO A 465 8.49 -36.28 18.32
CA PRO A 465 8.46 -37.44 17.43
C PRO A 465 8.46 -37.08 15.93
N PHE A 466 9.13 -35.99 15.55
CA PHE A 466 9.29 -35.55 14.16
C PHE A 466 10.75 -35.63 13.74
N THR A 467 11.01 -35.98 12.47
CA THR A 467 12.36 -35.90 11.91
C THR A 467 12.87 -34.46 11.98
N ILE A 468 14.12 -34.27 12.38
CA ILE A 468 14.76 -32.95 12.44
C ILE A 468 15.72 -32.83 11.26
N GLN A 469 15.51 -31.84 10.42
CA GLN A 469 16.36 -31.52 9.28
C GLN A 469 17.50 -30.56 9.65
N GLY A 470 17.33 -29.78 10.72
CA GLY A 470 18.38 -28.91 11.23
C GLY A 470 17.98 -28.17 12.50
N CYS A 471 18.97 -27.89 13.35
CA CYS A 471 18.86 -27.03 14.52
C CYS A 471 19.99 -26.01 14.47
N THR A 472 19.67 -24.73 14.37
CA THR A 472 20.64 -23.64 14.24
C THR A 472 20.50 -22.66 15.40
N TYR A 473 21.63 -22.34 16.01
CA TYR A 473 21.79 -21.21 16.93
C TYR A 473 22.38 -20.05 16.14
N ASP A 474 21.80 -18.87 16.30
CA ASP A 474 22.35 -17.63 15.75
C ASP A 474 22.68 -16.67 16.89
N ARG A 475 23.98 -16.44 17.12
CA ARG A 475 24.46 -15.51 18.15
C ARG A 475 24.06 -14.07 17.83
N ASP A 476 23.97 -13.71 16.56
CA ASP A 476 23.67 -12.35 16.13
C ASP A 476 22.24 -11.94 16.51
N SER A 477 21.38 -12.93 16.75
CA SER A 477 20.00 -12.80 17.18
C SER A 477 19.77 -12.93 18.70
N SER A 478 20.81 -13.16 19.53
CA SER A 478 20.61 -13.29 20.98
C SER A 478 20.31 -11.95 21.66
N ASP A 479 19.30 -11.92 22.53
CA ASP A 479 18.94 -10.70 23.27
C ASP A 479 19.91 -10.45 24.43
N TYR A 480 20.15 -9.17 24.74
CA TYR A 480 21.01 -8.75 25.84
C TYR A 480 20.21 -8.40 27.09
N LEU A 481 20.33 -9.25 28.11
CA LEU A 481 19.65 -9.06 29.40
C LEU A 481 20.59 -8.39 30.42
N TYR A 482 20.14 -7.31 31.05
CA TYR A 482 20.90 -6.54 32.03
C TYR A 482 20.21 -6.54 33.40
N ASP A 483 21.01 -6.44 34.47
CA ASP A 483 20.49 -6.06 35.78
C ASP A 483 20.00 -4.60 35.71
N ALA A 484 18.71 -4.39 35.97
CA ALA A 484 18.09 -3.08 35.78
C ALA A 484 18.67 -2.03 36.75
N GLU A 485 18.99 -2.42 37.99
CA GLU A 485 19.60 -1.53 38.98
C GLU A 485 20.98 -1.04 38.54
N SER A 486 21.73 -1.89 37.85
CA SER A 486 23.02 -1.54 37.27
C SER A 486 22.88 -0.48 36.18
N LEU A 487 21.86 -0.55 35.32
CA LEU A 487 21.60 0.48 34.31
C LEU A 487 21.07 1.79 34.93
N ARG A 488 20.19 1.68 35.94
CA ARG A 488 19.64 2.82 36.68
C ARG A 488 20.67 3.59 37.49
N THR A 489 21.74 2.94 37.96
CA THR A 489 22.68 3.59 38.89
C THR A 489 24.10 3.69 38.35
N LEU A 490 24.47 2.85 37.38
CA LEU A 490 25.83 2.72 36.84
C LEU A 490 26.88 2.57 37.96
N LYS A 491 26.54 1.94 39.10
CA LYS A 491 27.42 1.81 40.27
C LYS A 491 28.48 0.71 40.08
N GLY A 492 29.64 0.90 40.71
CA GLY A 492 30.72 -0.09 40.74
C GLY A 492 31.85 0.15 39.72
N LYS A 493 32.99 -0.52 39.92
CA LYS A 493 34.24 -0.26 39.16
C LYS A 493 34.07 -0.47 37.65
N LYS A 494 33.30 -1.48 37.23
CA LYS A 494 33.08 -1.82 35.81
C LYS A 494 32.40 -0.70 35.01
N TYR A 495 31.48 0.05 35.62
CA TYR A 495 30.79 1.18 34.96
C TYR A 495 31.53 2.52 35.04
N ALA A 496 32.80 2.56 35.48
CA ALA A 496 33.54 3.82 35.60
C ALA A 496 33.58 4.62 34.30
N LYS A 497 33.79 3.96 33.16
CA LYS A 497 33.78 4.62 31.84
C LYS A 497 32.40 5.19 31.49
N LYS A 498 31.31 4.47 31.77
CA LYS A 498 29.93 4.93 31.53
C LYS A 498 29.59 6.13 32.42
N ARG A 499 29.95 6.10 33.70
CA ARG A 499 29.79 7.26 34.59
C ARG A 499 30.58 8.47 34.13
N ASN A 500 31.78 8.28 33.57
CA ASN A 500 32.54 9.38 33.00
C ASN A 500 31.81 9.98 31.79
N HIS A 501 31.31 9.16 30.85
CA HIS A 501 30.51 9.66 29.72
C HIS A 501 29.25 10.42 30.19
N LEU A 502 28.51 9.87 31.15
CA LEU A 502 27.35 10.55 31.74
C LEU A 502 27.75 11.88 32.39
N LYS A 503 28.85 11.89 33.17
CA LYS A 503 29.36 13.10 33.81
C LYS A 503 29.76 14.18 32.79
N HIS A 504 30.38 13.78 31.68
CA HIS A 504 30.74 14.70 30.59
C HIS A 504 29.48 15.28 29.94
N PHE A 505 28.52 14.43 29.55
CA PHE A 505 27.23 14.88 29.02
C PHE A 505 26.55 15.91 29.94
N LEU A 506 26.45 15.61 31.24
CA LEU A 506 25.85 16.50 32.23
C LEU A 506 26.59 17.84 32.40
N ALA A 507 27.90 17.87 32.13
CA ALA A 507 28.72 19.07 32.25
C ALA A 507 28.69 19.92 30.98
N ASP A 508 28.69 19.28 29.81
CA ASP A 508 28.73 19.93 28.50
C ASP A 508 27.35 20.45 28.06
N PHE A 509 26.27 19.82 28.54
CA PHE A 509 24.88 20.18 28.23
C PHE A 509 24.06 20.41 29.50
N PRO A 510 24.36 21.44 30.31
CA PRO A 510 23.69 21.66 31.60
C PRO A 510 22.20 22.04 31.49
N ASP A 511 21.75 22.43 30.30
CA ASP A 511 20.38 22.83 29.95
C ASP A 511 19.56 21.67 29.35
N TYR A 512 20.06 20.43 29.41
CA TYR A 512 19.31 19.27 28.96
C TYR A 512 17.99 19.09 29.75
N GLU A 513 16.97 18.59 29.08
CA GLU A 513 15.70 18.21 29.68
C GLU A 513 15.42 16.75 29.37
N TYR A 514 15.27 15.90 30.39
CA TYR A 514 14.68 14.58 30.22
C TYR A 514 13.17 14.67 30.42
N VAL A 515 12.40 14.20 29.43
CA VAL A 515 10.94 14.25 29.42
C VAL A 515 10.36 12.87 29.14
N THR A 516 9.24 12.54 29.77
CA THR A 516 8.43 11.38 29.37
C THR A 516 7.86 11.64 27.97
N LEU A 517 7.86 10.62 27.10
CA LEU A 517 7.25 10.76 25.78
C LEU A 517 5.74 10.92 25.89
N GLU A 518 5.23 11.92 25.19
CA GLU A 518 3.82 12.23 25.00
C GLU A 518 3.56 12.55 23.52
N PRO A 519 2.31 12.49 23.02
CA PRO A 519 2.01 12.66 21.60
C PRO A 519 2.55 13.94 20.95
N SER A 520 2.71 15.01 21.73
CA SER A 520 3.28 16.29 21.26
C SER A 520 4.74 16.16 20.77
N LEU A 521 5.48 15.14 21.25
CA LEU A 521 6.90 14.91 20.94
C LEU A 521 7.11 13.90 19.81
N PHE A 522 6.09 13.18 19.36
CA PHE A 522 6.22 12.13 18.34
C PHE A 522 6.77 12.65 17.01
N PRO A 523 6.30 13.82 16.47
CA PRO A 523 6.86 14.36 15.25
C PRO A 523 8.36 14.64 15.36
N ALA A 524 8.82 15.22 16.49
CA ALA A 524 10.24 15.51 16.72
C ALA A 524 11.09 14.23 16.86
N CYS A 525 10.52 13.13 17.37
CA CYS A 525 11.19 11.84 17.42
C CYS A 525 11.33 11.23 16.02
N LEU A 526 10.27 11.32 15.19
CA LEU A 526 10.30 10.87 13.79
C LEU A 526 11.28 11.70 12.95
N GLU A 527 11.36 13.02 13.18
CA GLU A 527 12.37 13.89 12.58
C GLU A 527 13.80 13.46 12.96
N LEU A 528 14.05 13.06 14.20
CA LEU A 528 15.37 12.54 14.59
C LEU A 528 15.74 11.27 13.81
N VAL A 529 14.78 10.37 13.57
CA VAL A 529 15.01 9.16 12.75
C VAL A 529 15.28 9.54 11.29
N ARG A 530 14.51 10.50 10.75
CA ARG A 530 14.69 11.02 9.39
C ARG A 530 16.07 11.63 9.18
N ASP A 531 16.49 12.52 10.08
CA ASP A 531 17.82 13.14 10.03
C ASP A 531 18.94 12.10 10.08
N TRP A 532 18.76 11.03 10.87
CA TRP A 532 19.72 9.94 10.95
C TRP A 532 19.81 9.14 9.64
N ALA A 533 18.67 8.82 9.02
CA ALA A 533 18.63 8.13 7.73
C ALA A 533 19.27 8.98 6.62
N GLU A 534 18.95 10.29 6.57
CA GLU A 534 19.55 11.23 5.62
C GLU A 534 21.08 11.35 5.80
N LYS A 535 21.57 11.49 7.04
CA LYS A 535 23.01 11.52 7.34
C LYS A 535 23.75 10.25 6.88
N LYS A 536 23.05 9.11 6.84
CA LYS A 536 23.60 7.80 6.44
C LYS A 536 23.35 7.45 4.97
N GLY A 537 22.53 8.23 4.26
CA GLY A 537 22.11 7.94 2.89
C GLY A 537 21.24 6.68 2.79
N LEU A 538 20.44 6.41 3.82
CA LEU A 538 19.53 5.26 3.89
C LEU A 538 18.14 5.63 3.39
N ASP A 539 17.43 4.69 2.78
CA ASP A 539 16.02 4.86 2.46
C ASP A 539 15.18 4.84 3.75
N LEU A 540 14.50 5.95 4.02
CA LEU A 540 13.67 6.10 5.22
C LEU A 540 12.53 5.08 5.30
N TYR A 541 12.01 4.65 4.14
CA TYR A 541 10.83 3.80 4.03
C TYR A 541 11.17 2.34 3.69
N ASP A 542 12.45 2.02 3.50
CA ASP A 542 12.91 0.63 3.47
C ASP A 542 13.07 0.09 4.90
N ASN A 543 12.22 -0.86 5.27
CA ASN A 543 12.22 -1.47 6.61
C ASN A 543 13.50 -2.28 6.94
N SER A 544 14.41 -2.47 5.98
CA SER A 544 15.72 -3.12 6.16
C SER A 544 16.81 -2.14 6.55
N GLU A 545 16.59 -0.85 6.26
CA GLU A 545 17.53 0.23 6.51
C GLU A 545 17.08 1.17 7.63
N SER A 546 15.77 1.27 7.86
CA SER A 546 15.17 2.26 8.75
C SER A 546 14.00 1.70 9.56
N ASP A 547 13.97 2.07 10.85
CA ASP A 547 12.89 1.69 11.77
C ASP A 547 11.71 2.69 11.75
N TYR A 548 11.72 3.66 10.82
CA TYR A 548 10.80 4.80 10.81
C TYR A 548 9.32 4.36 10.82
N LEU A 549 8.95 3.43 9.93
CA LEU A 549 7.56 2.96 9.80
C LEU A 549 7.10 2.19 11.06
N MET A 550 8.00 1.43 11.69
CA MET A 550 7.73 0.70 12.93
C MET A 550 7.47 1.66 14.10
N ILE A 551 8.27 2.73 14.19
CA ILE A 551 8.14 3.77 15.20
C ILE A 551 6.85 4.59 14.97
N GLU A 552 6.58 4.98 13.72
CA GLU A 552 5.37 5.71 13.33
C GLU A 552 4.09 4.92 13.64
N ARG A 553 4.08 3.61 13.36
CA ARG A 553 2.97 2.72 13.72
C ARG A 553 2.74 2.68 15.22
N ILE A 554 3.80 2.52 16.01
CA ILE A 554 3.69 2.54 17.48
C ILE A 554 3.12 3.87 17.98
N PHE A 555 3.59 5.00 17.46
CA PHE A 555 3.11 6.32 17.85
C PHE A 555 1.63 6.52 17.50
N SER A 556 1.17 5.98 16.37
CA SER A 556 -0.23 6.04 15.94
C SER A 556 -1.17 5.28 16.88
N ASP A 557 -0.68 4.24 17.56
CA ASP A 557 -1.46 3.40 18.47
C ASP A 557 -1.05 3.56 19.95
N TRP A 558 -0.24 4.58 20.28
CA TRP A 558 0.45 4.71 21.56
C TRP A 558 -0.43 4.48 22.79
N GLU A 559 -1.59 5.14 22.84
CA GLU A 559 -2.53 5.05 23.98
C GLU A 559 -3.12 3.65 24.18
N ARG A 560 -3.17 2.83 23.12
CA ARG A 560 -3.70 1.46 23.15
C ARG A 560 -2.65 0.41 23.46
N LEU A 561 -1.36 0.76 23.39
CA LEU A 561 -0.26 -0.20 23.51
C LEU A 561 0.33 -0.28 24.93
N ASP A 562 0.04 0.67 25.82
CA ASP A 562 0.62 0.73 27.18
C ASP A 562 2.15 0.59 27.11
N LEU A 563 2.72 1.49 26.28
CA LEU A 563 4.15 1.69 26.11
C LEU A 563 4.66 2.76 27.06
N ARG A 564 5.96 2.70 27.34
CA ARG A 564 6.68 3.71 28.11
C ARG A 564 7.75 4.31 27.23
N GLY A 565 7.95 5.62 27.36
CA GLY A 565 8.89 6.35 26.53
C GLY A 565 9.53 7.50 27.26
N GLY A 566 10.74 7.86 26.86
CA GLY A 566 11.39 9.07 27.36
C GLY A 566 12.39 9.62 26.35
N ALA A 567 12.50 10.94 26.32
CA ALA A 567 13.35 11.68 25.40
C ALA A 567 14.24 12.68 26.14
N ILE A 568 15.38 13.01 25.54
CA ILE A 568 16.23 14.12 25.97
C ILE A 568 16.11 15.24 24.96
N ARG A 569 15.89 16.47 25.46
CA ARG A 569 15.89 17.71 24.68
C ARG A 569 17.08 18.58 25.06
N ILE A 570 17.67 19.22 24.06
CA ILE A 570 18.72 20.24 24.23
C ILE A 570 18.32 21.41 23.33
N ASN A 571 18.34 22.64 23.86
CA ASN A 571 17.87 23.84 23.14
C ASN A 571 16.46 23.67 22.52
N GLY A 572 15.57 22.95 23.21
CA GLY A 572 14.20 22.70 22.76
C GLY A 572 14.02 21.62 21.69
N ARG A 573 15.11 21.06 21.13
CA ARG A 573 15.07 19.98 20.12
C ARG A 573 15.23 18.61 20.76
N VAL A 574 14.46 17.62 20.32
CA VAL A 574 14.67 16.20 20.71
C VAL A 574 15.96 15.70 20.06
N VAL A 575 16.89 15.24 20.88
CA VAL A 575 18.21 14.71 20.43
C VAL A 575 18.37 13.22 20.70
N SER A 576 17.54 12.65 21.57
CA SER A 576 17.43 11.21 21.77
C SER A 576 16.06 10.82 22.29
N PHE A 577 15.65 9.58 22.03
CA PHE A 577 14.49 8.97 22.66
C PHE A 577 14.64 7.45 22.78
N SER A 578 13.87 6.86 23.71
CA SER A 578 13.69 5.42 23.84
C SER A 578 12.22 5.09 24.02
N ILE A 579 11.81 3.93 23.48
CA ILE A 579 10.47 3.35 23.60
C ILE A 579 10.62 1.93 24.12
N GLY A 580 9.76 1.54 25.06
CA GLY A 580 9.82 0.23 25.68
C GLY A 580 8.50 -0.19 26.32
N SER A 581 8.42 -1.44 26.75
CA SER A 581 7.29 -1.98 27.49
C SER A 581 7.74 -2.83 28.67
N ILE A 582 6.82 -3.12 29.59
CA ILE A 582 7.04 -4.15 30.61
C ILE A 582 6.45 -5.45 30.07
N GLY A 583 7.24 -6.52 30.11
CA GLY A 583 6.78 -7.85 29.76
C GLY A 583 6.62 -8.76 30.97
N ALA A 584 6.48 -10.05 30.71
CA ALA A 584 6.41 -11.08 31.72
C ALA A 584 7.78 -11.23 32.43
N ALA A 585 7.79 -11.92 33.57
CA ALA A 585 9.02 -12.27 34.29
C ALA A 585 9.92 -11.06 34.62
N ASP A 586 9.39 -10.08 35.34
CA ASP A 586 10.12 -8.97 35.97
C ASP A 586 11.10 -8.18 35.07
N THR A 587 10.80 -8.12 33.76
CA THR A 587 11.68 -7.58 32.72
C THR A 587 11.04 -6.39 31.97
N GLY A 588 11.80 -5.30 31.84
CA GLY A 588 11.49 -4.20 30.92
C GLY A 588 12.19 -4.41 29.58
N TYR A 589 11.53 -4.09 28.48
CA TYR A 589 12.03 -4.27 27.12
C TYR A 589 12.25 -2.92 26.46
N VAL A 590 13.45 -2.67 25.93
CA VAL A 590 13.76 -1.46 25.14
C VAL A 590 13.67 -1.82 23.66
N HIS A 591 12.56 -1.47 23.00
CA HIS A 591 12.28 -1.81 21.60
C HIS A 591 12.95 -0.84 20.63
N PHE A 592 13.04 0.43 20.99
CA PHE A 592 13.70 1.44 20.16
C PHE A 592 14.53 2.36 21.05
N GLU A 593 15.75 2.67 20.62
CA GLU A 593 16.58 3.72 21.19
C GLU A 593 17.34 4.44 20.09
N LYS A 594 17.10 5.74 19.95
CA LYS A 594 17.76 6.60 18.97
C LYS A 594 18.42 7.76 19.70
N ALA A 595 19.64 8.10 19.29
CA ALA A 595 20.39 9.21 19.85
C ALA A 595 21.26 9.83 18.77
N ASP A 596 21.29 11.16 18.72
CA ASP A 596 22.21 11.90 17.86
C ASP A 596 23.65 11.74 18.37
N THR A 597 24.49 11.12 17.54
CA THR A 597 25.88 10.80 17.90
C THR A 597 26.79 12.01 17.96
N ASP A 598 26.32 13.17 17.52
CA ASP A 598 27.06 14.43 17.60
C ASP A 598 27.16 14.96 19.05
N TYR A 599 26.38 14.39 19.98
CA TYR A 599 26.40 14.75 21.41
C TYR A 599 27.16 13.71 22.24
N ASP A 600 28.36 14.10 22.70
CA ASP A 600 29.21 13.22 23.49
C ASP A 600 28.52 12.76 24.79
N GLY A 601 28.46 11.44 25.00
CA GLY A 601 27.85 10.82 26.17
C GLY A 601 26.32 10.69 26.16
N LEU A 602 25.63 11.25 25.16
CA LEU A 602 24.16 11.22 25.06
C LEU A 602 23.56 9.80 25.07
N PRO A 603 24.09 8.79 24.34
CA PRO A 603 23.55 7.42 24.42
C PRO A 603 23.65 6.80 25.82
N VAL A 604 24.64 7.22 26.62
CA VAL A 604 24.76 6.75 28.01
C VAL A 604 23.74 7.44 28.91
N ALA A 605 23.51 8.74 28.70
CA ALA A 605 22.48 9.49 29.41
C ALA A 605 21.08 8.96 29.09
N GLN A 606 20.75 8.75 27.82
CA GLN A 606 19.46 8.20 27.39
C GLN A 606 19.18 6.83 28.02
N CYS A 607 20.12 5.88 27.92
CA CYS A 607 19.98 4.56 28.53
C CYS A 607 19.78 4.63 30.06
N HIS A 608 20.57 5.46 30.75
CA HIS A 608 20.48 5.64 32.20
C HIS A 608 19.15 6.25 32.62
N PHE A 609 18.73 7.36 32.01
CA PHE A 609 17.49 8.04 32.37
C PHE A 609 16.27 7.21 31.98
N PHE A 610 16.29 6.53 30.84
CA PHE A 610 15.20 5.64 30.46
C PHE A 610 15.04 4.49 31.45
N ALA A 611 16.13 3.80 31.81
CA ALA A 611 16.07 2.76 32.84
C ALA A 611 15.54 3.28 34.17
N ALA A 612 15.95 4.49 34.60
CA ALA A 612 15.59 5.06 35.90
C ALA A 612 14.13 5.53 35.98
N ASN A 613 13.60 6.09 34.89
CA ASN A 613 12.27 6.71 34.88
C ASN A 613 11.19 5.82 34.29
N ALA A 614 11.49 5.07 33.23
CA ALA A 614 10.52 4.20 32.57
C ALA A 614 10.38 2.84 33.26
N PHE A 615 11.43 2.34 33.92
CA PHE A 615 11.43 1.01 34.55
C PHE A 615 11.97 0.99 35.99
N PRO A 616 11.45 1.81 36.92
CA PRO A 616 11.88 1.79 38.31
C PRO A 616 11.59 0.47 39.03
N GLU A 617 10.59 -0.29 38.59
CA GLU A 617 10.08 -1.48 39.26
C GLU A 617 10.67 -2.82 38.76
N VAL A 618 11.27 -2.83 37.56
CA VAL A 618 11.73 -4.08 36.95
C VAL A 618 13.09 -4.50 37.49
N LYS A 619 13.34 -5.81 37.49
CA LYS A 619 14.61 -6.41 37.93
C LYS A 619 15.61 -6.52 36.78
N TYR A 620 15.11 -6.84 35.58
CA TYR A 620 15.93 -6.96 34.38
C TYR A 620 15.48 -5.99 33.30
N ILE A 621 16.41 -5.59 32.45
CA ILE A 621 16.11 -4.86 31.23
C ILE A 621 16.69 -5.64 30.05
N ASP A 622 15.86 -5.98 29.09
CA ASP A 622 16.26 -6.50 27.79
C ASP A 622 16.41 -5.34 26.81
N ARG A 623 17.50 -5.35 26.03
CA ARG A 623 17.76 -4.32 25.01
C ARG A 623 17.96 -4.91 23.62
N GLU A 624 17.34 -6.04 23.31
CA GLU A 624 17.32 -6.75 22.01
C GLU A 624 18.70 -7.25 21.54
N GLU A 625 18.80 -7.68 20.29
CA GLU A 625 19.98 -8.29 19.66
C GLU A 625 20.97 -7.31 18.98
N ASP A 626 22.18 -7.77 18.66
CA ASP A 626 23.20 -6.94 18.01
C ASP A 626 23.21 -7.00 16.48
N LEU A 627 22.36 -7.85 15.87
CA LEU A 627 22.22 -8.05 14.43
C LEU A 627 23.54 -8.41 13.72
N GLY A 628 24.54 -8.88 14.45
CA GLY A 628 25.87 -9.18 13.93
C GLY A 628 26.75 -7.94 13.70
N LEU A 629 26.27 -6.75 14.03
CA LEU A 629 26.97 -5.49 13.83
C LEU A 629 28.07 -5.32 14.89
N PRO A 630 29.38 -5.28 14.53
CA PRO A 630 30.46 -5.28 15.51
C PRO A 630 30.43 -4.09 16.48
N GLY A 631 30.06 -2.91 15.99
CA GLY A 631 29.93 -1.70 16.81
C GLY A 631 28.77 -1.79 17.81
N LEU A 632 27.62 -2.36 17.38
CA LEU A 632 26.47 -2.54 18.25
C LEU A 632 26.76 -3.60 19.32
N ARG A 633 27.36 -4.72 18.93
CA ARG A 633 27.85 -5.77 19.85
C ARG A 633 28.76 -5.19 20.93
N GLN A 634 29.77 -4.42 20.53
CA GLN A 634 30.70 -3.77 21.46
C GLN A 634 29.96 -2.83 22.42
N SER A 635 28.99 -2.05 21.91
CA SER A 635 28.17 -1.15 22.73
C SER A 635 27.38 -1.92 23.77
N LYS A 636 26.65 -2.98 23.37
CA LYS A 636 25.83 -3.80 24.26
C LYS A 636 26.65 -4.55 25.30
N GLU A 637 27.76 -5.16 24.91
CA GLU A 637 28.68 -5.85 25.84
C GLU A 637 29.32 -4.89 26.84
N SER A 638 29.56 -3.64 26.46
CA SER A 638 30.13 -2.62 27.35
C SER A 638 29.23 -2.21 28.53
N TYR A 639 27.96 -2.63 28.52
CA TYR A 639 27.02 -2.49 29.64
C TYR A 639 26.98 -3.71 30.57
N TYR A 640 27.79 -4.74 30.30
CA TYR A 640 27.95 -5.94 31.13
C TYR A 640 26.61 -6.68 31.35
N PRO A 641 26.01 -7.26 30.28
CA PRO A 641 24.81 -8.06 30.41
C PRO A 641 25.01 -9.18 31.44
N VAL A 642 23.95 -9.53 32.16
CA VAL A 642 23.95 -10.65 33.10
C VAL A 642 23.75 -11.99 32.39
N ALA A 643 23.10 -11.97 31.23
CA ALA A 643 22.89 -13.13 30.38
C ALA A 643 22.68 -12.70 28.93
N LEU A 644 22.83 -13.65 28.01
CA LEU A 644 22.30 -13.58 26.66
C LEU A 644 21.10 -14.51 26.58
N VAL A 645 19.96 -14.04 26.07
CA VAL A 645 18.78 -14.87 25.83
C VAL A 645 18.96 -15.49 24.44
N ASN A 646 19.44 -16.73 24.41
CA ASN A 646 19.79 -17.41 23.16
C ASN A 646 18.55 -17.97 22.47
N LYS A 647 18.47 -17.71 21.16
CA LYS A 647 17.36 -18.12 20.30
C LYS A 647 17.81 -19.23 19.35
N TYR A 648 16.98 -20.26 19.22
CA TYR A 648 17.18 -21.38 18.33
C TYR A 648 16.11 -21.43 17.24
N LYS A 649 16.50 -22.02 16.11
CA LYS A 649 15.63 -22.33 15.00
C LYS A 649 15.73 -23.81 14.67
N ILE A 650 14.59 -24.47 14.57
CA ILE A 650 14.50 -25.90 14.26
C ILE A 650 13.66 -26.10 13.00
N LYS A 651 14.19 -26.89 12.07
CA LYS A 651 13.52 -27.32 10.85
C LYS A 651 13.17 -28.80 11.00
N TYR A 652 11.91 -29.14 10.78
CA TYR A 652 11.41 -30.52 10.78
C TYR A 652 11.23 -31.05 9.35
#